data_AF-A0A927M8W5-F1
#
_entry.id   AF-A0A927M8W5-F1
#
_cell.length_a   1.000
_cell.length_b   1.000
_cell.length_c   1.000
_cell.angle_alpha   90.00
_cell.angle_beta   90.00
_cell.angle_gamma   90.00
#
_symmetry.space_group_name_H-M   'P 1'
#
loop_
_entity.id
_entity.type
_entity.pdbx_description
1 polymer ?
#
loop_
_entity_poly.entity_id
_entity_poly.type
_entity_poly.pdbx_seq_one_letter_code
_entity_poly.pdbx_strand_id
1 'polypeptide(L)'
;MAATIPPSGWQISVMLPVYGRWQQFRLRAPVRYVCAACGMEKTTQLVAVSGRDWSEPTCGECYRFAITAENPGHSDNPADNGEPERAPLGLPQSSAPQRLTRGLRELVDVLIARAAGRELTLEEDGLVAKYSSEVVYPAALRYAYALIDREASPGEEDVNADRGRVRALLDQELRAVITERGRRQEEERTVFGSTERVQDPLPALVLSRLRTAEFRDALTKVLAEQGVMLRDLDMPAVTLWEWLSVLRQKDNPSIPPEVRDLRRLSTKSFKQHLVRMAREPEPSLAALSHPSILERWAAYANDVVKLLNQERRRVAKKLAKTPIEERNGLRQPTTEIDAYAMACAMETMATLRLQNLKHRVHRMFQGSSTRRERAARLVQAANIVVRNEPRLAVPTRDICVAHTASCPIAARGESCAECVPVILARLQALLSAPPPRPVVTAAPRKVPNPLARPAPRPSASRLPAPRLLTPDQTSHVRWAPGSDRIRVGPVKAMWQVAVTRDDVARGRCPLPEGTVLPPDEVRQLRLYFEHAGSALPPQRVTLRCLAGRWELSRVRWPKSLRSGLLVTFIWRTDGTTLTAATKPLRQPERIDGIEFRHEFDRLVVTRELAPGGRPSGGALSLSMENWVLRTLRVLGHLCPQGTATLAEDALLRNCLRLGMPPEMTDEIPKAVKALVAAGRIRQVRGGRDTYGDLWYPARRGDMPTDLLRYQPTIEVMKPQRVGRTGVPTNRSAHPVHGFVRRLPAGAHASEKQIELHSEAVAAAEVANRPLDPDRFTFVAKFRRDATRRGR
;
A
#
# COMPACT_ATOMS: atom_id res chain seq x y z
N MET A 1 7.73 22.37 -26.46
CA MET A 1 7.95 23.36 -25.37
C MET A 1 9.43 23.33 -25.02
N ALA A 2 10.13 24.44 -25.22
CA ALA A 2 11.55 24.55 -24.84
C ALA A 2 11.67 24.49 -23.31
N ALA A 3 12.63 23.72 -22.79
CA ALA A 3 12.90 23.71 -21.36
C ALA A 3 13.54 25.06 -20.99
N THR A 4 12.88 25.84 -20.14
CA THR A 4 13.48 27.04 -19.56
C THR A 4 14.67 26.66 -18.68
N ILE A 5 15.71 27.48 -18.68
CA ILE A 5 16.92 27.28 -17.87
C ILE A 5 16.60 27.75 -16.43
N PRO A 6 17.10 27.08 -15.38
CA PRO A 6 16.98 27.58 -14.00
C PRO A 6 17.49 29.03 -13.88
N PRO A 7 16.92 29.84 -12.96
CA PRO A 7 17.39 31.20 -12.72
C PRO A 7 18.91 31.26 -12.48
N SER A 8 19.55 32.33 -12.94
CA SER A 8 20.99 32.54 -12.74
C SER A 8 21.36 32.40 -11.26
N GLY A 9 22.34 31.53 -10.98
CA GLY A 9 22.78 31.18 -9.62
C GLY A 9 22.17 29.90 -9.03
N TRP A 10 21.12 29.34 -9.65
CA TRP A 10 20.48 28.11 -9.16
C TRP A 10 21.14 26.88 -9.78
N GLN A 11 22.21 26.38 -9.14
CA GLN A 11 22.89 25.16 -9.60
C GLN A 11 22.19 23.91 -9.06
N ILE A 12 21.70 23.04 -9.94
CA ILE A 12 21.05 21.77 -9.57
C ILE A 12 22.13 20.75 -9.14
N SER A 13 21.96 20.14 -7.97
CA SER A 13 22.78 19.02 -7.50
C SER A 13 22.18 17.66 -7.85
N VAL A 14 20.87 17.49 -7.66
CA VAL A 14 20.16 16.23 -7.88
C VAL A 14 18.76 16.51 -8.41
N MET A 15 18.33 15.74 -9.43
CA MET A 15 16.94 15.67 -9.87
C MET A 15 16.24 14.55 -9.10
N LEU A 16 15.12 14.86 -8.43
CA LEU A 16 14.36 13.89 -7.64
C LEU A 16 13.19 13.29 -8.46
N PRO A 17 12.56 12.19 -8.03
CA PRO A 17 11.41 11.61 -8.73
C PRO A 17 10.27 12.63 -8.92
N VAL A 18 9.54 12.50 -10.03
CA VAL A 18 8.37 13.33 -10.34
C VAL A 18 7.21 13.00 -9.40
N TYR A 19 6.57 14.03 -8.83
CA TYR A 19 5.37 13.89 -8.00
C TYR A 19 4.19 14.58 -8.69
N GLY A 20 3.37 13.80 -9.40
CA GLY A 20 2.25 14.32 -10.20
C GLY A 20 2.76 15.20 -11.34
N ARG A 21 2.42 16.49 -11.34
CA ARG A 21 2.93 17.47 -12.31
C ARG A 21 4.24 18.15 -11.90
N TRP A 22 4.77 17.84 -10.72
CA TRP A 22 5.89 18.55 -10.12
C TRP A 22 7.20 17.79 -10.32
N GLN A 23 8.18 18.45 -10.93
CA GLN A 23 9.56 17.99 -10.96
C GLN A 23 10.31 18.65 -9.79
N GLN A 24 10.89 17.83 -8.91
CA GLN A 24 11.67 18.31 -7.78
C GLN A 24 13.17 18.32 -8.11
N PHE A 25 13.85 19.36 -7.67
CA PHE A 25 15.29 19.57 -7.81
C PHE A 25 15.90 19.92 -6.46
N ARG A 26 17.01 19.28 -6.12
CA ARG A 26 17.89 19.73 -5.04
C ARG A 26 18.94 20.64 -5.65
N LEU A 27 19.18 21.80 -5.06
CA LEU A 27 20.21 22.75 -5.46
C LEU A 27 21.55 22.41 -4.75
N ARG A 28 22.68 22.86 -5.29
CA ARG A 28 24.01 22.74 -4.67
C ARG A 28 24.16 23.64 -3.44
N ALA A 29 23.58 24.84 -3.49
CA ALA A 29 23.56 25.80 -2.40
C ALA A 29 22.11 26.19 -2.06
N PRO A 30 21.82 26.58 -0.80
CA PRO A 30 20.53 27.17 -0.46
C PRO A 30 20.35 28.49 -1.21
N VAL A 31 19.16 28.73 -1.77
CA VAL A 31 18.81 30.00 -2.41
C VAL A 31 17.79 30.75 -1.56
N ARG A 32 17.95 32.06 -1.48
CA ARG A 32 16.98 32.97 -0.88
C ARG A 32 16.04 33.52 -1.96
N TYR A 33 14.74 33.53 -1.69
CA TYR A 33 13.75 34.17 -2.55
C TYR A 33 12.55 34.65 -1.73
N VAL A 34 11.88 35.70 -2.18
CA VAL A 34 10.60 36.13 -1.60
C VAL A 34 9.48 35.47 -2.40
N CYS A 35 8.60 34.75 -1.71
CA CYS A 35 7.47 34.13 -2.38
C CYS A 35 6.42 35.19 -2.74
N ALA A 36 6.17 35.41 -4.04
CA ALA A 36 5.16 36.35 -4.52
C ALA A 36 3.75 36.05 -3.99
N ALA A 37 3.45 34.79 -3.66
CA ALA A 37 2.14 34.39 -3.16
C ALA A 37 1.94 34.60 -1.65
N CYS A 38 2.97 34.41 -0.81
CA CYS A 38 2.84 34.52 0.65
C CYS A 38 3.61 35.69 1.28
N GLY A 39 4.47 36.36 0.51
CA GLY A 39 5.29 37.51 0.93
C GLY A 39 6.49 37.16 1.81
N MET A 40 6.66 35.88 2.17
CA MET A 40 7.73 35.46 3.07
C MET A 40 9.06 35.29 2.31
N GLU A 41 10.14 35.81 2.88
CA GLU A 41 11.50 35.45 2.49
C GLU A 41 11.77 33.98 2.88
N LYS A 42 12.28 33.20 1.94
CA LYS A 42 12.51 31.76 2.09
C LYS A 42 13.93 31.43 1.71
N THR A 43 14.59 30.59 2.52
CA THR A 43 15.84 29.93 2.16
C THR A 43 15.55 28.46 1.89
N THR A 44 15.82 27.94 0.68
CA THR A 44 15.60 26.51 0.36
C THR A 44 16.74 25.92 -0.45
N GLN A 45 17.02 24.64 -0.23
CA GLN A 45 17.82 23.80 -1.14
C GLN A 45 16.95 22.89 -2.02
N LEU A 46 15.64 22.84 -1.77
CA LEU A 46 14.70 21.99 -2.50
C LEU A 46 13.69 22.86 -3.21
N VAL A 47 13.61 22.72 -4.53
CA VAL A 47 12.71 23.48 -5.40
C VAL A 47 11.84 22.48 -6.16
N ALA A 48 10.54 22.75 -6.23
CA ALA A 48 9.63 22.04 -7.13
C ALA A 48 9.18 22.99 -8.24
N VAL A 49 9.20 22.54 -9.50
CA VAL A 49 8.69 23.28 -10.66
C VAL A 49 7.57 22.51 -11.32
N SER A 50 6.57 23.22 -11.86
CA SER A 50 5.48 22.59 -12.62
C SER A 50 6.00 22.21 -13.99
N GLY A 51 6.12 20.91 -14.29
CA GLY A 51 6.74 20.45 -15.54
C GLY A 51 8.24 20.75 -15.62
N ARG A 52 8.70 21.39 -16.71
CA ARG A 52 10.09 21.84 -16.92
C ARG A 52 10.22 23.37 -16.93
N ASP A 53 9.20 24.07 -16.42
CA ASP A 53 9.16 25.53 -16.42
C ASP A 53 9.75 26.13 -15.13
N TRP A 54 10.92 26.73 -15.26
CA TRP A 54 11.69 27.36 -14.20
C TRP A 54 11.30 28.83 -13.98
N SER A 55 10.38 29.37 -14.78
CA SER A 55 9.76 30.66 -14.49
C SER A 55 8.75 30.59 -13.33
N GLU A 56 8.37 29.36 -12.95
CA GLU A 56 7.32 29.08 -11.97
C GLU A 56 7.76 28.12 -10.84
N PRO A 57 8.89 28.35 -10.12
CA PRO A 57 9.24 27.53 -8.97
C PRO A 57 8.21 27.70 -7.86
N THR A 58 7.82 26.60 -7.23
CA THR A 58 6.84 26.61 -6.16
C THR A 58 7.47 26.81 -4.80
N CYS A 59 6.79 27.63 -4.00
CA CYS A 59 7.11 27.80 -2.60
C CYS A 59 6.82 26.50 -1.83
N GLY A 60 7.81 26.01 -1.07
CA GLY A 60 7.69 24.77 -0.29
C GLY A 60 6.66 24.81 0.84
N GLU A 61 6.18 26.00 1.23
CA GLU A 61 5.12 26.15 2.24
C GLU A 61 3.73 26.34 1.62
N CYS A 62 3.56 27.30 0.71
CA CYS A 62 2.25 27.62 0.17
C CYS A 62 1.94 26.95 -1.17
N TYR A 63 2.89 26.19 -1.75
CA TYR A 63 2.78 25.45 -3.01
C TYR A 63 2.31 26.29 -4.21
N ARG A 64 2.67 27.58 -4.22
CA ARG A 64 2.35 28.55 -5.29
C ARG A 64 3.63 29.12 -5.91
N PHE A 65 3.50 29.67 -7.10
CA PHE A 65 4.61 30.23 -7.89
C PHE A 65 5.33 31.37 -7.15
N ALA A 66 6.65 31.31 -7.15
CA ALA A 66 7.58 32.31 -6.64
C ALA A 66 8.41 32.75 -7.86
N ILE A 67 8.54 34.04 -8.17
CA ILE A 67 9.74 34.85 -7.83
C ILE A 67 9.50 36.29 -8.32
N THR A 68 9.98 37.27 -7.56
CA THR A 68 10.71 38.46 -8.05
C THR A 68 12.09 38.42 -7.35
N ALA A 69 13.20 38.39 -8.09
CA ALA A 69 14.53 38.17 -7.52
C ALA A 69 15.29 39.49 -7.34
N GLU A 70 15.78 39.74 -6.13
CA GLU A 70 16.91 40.64 -5.88
C GLU A 70 18.08 39.84 -5.28
N ASN A 71 19.31 40.22 -5.65
CA ASN A 71 20.56 39.53 -5.32
C ASN A 71 20.83 39.51 -3.80
N PRO A 72 21.22 38.36 -3.19
CA PRO A 72 21.45 38.28 -1.75
C PRO A 72 22.86 38.73 -1.34
N GLY A 73 22.94 39.74 -0.47
CA GLY A 73 24.13 40.08 0.32
C GLY A 73 24.29 39.19 1.56
N HIS A 74 25.54 38.97 1.99
CA HIS A 74 25.95 38.19 3.17
C HIS A 74 25.67 38.90 4.50
N SER A 75 25.32 38.15 5.54
CA SER A 75 25.30 38.62 6.94
C SER A 75 25.51 37.46 7.93
N ASP A 76 26.38 37.72 8.91
CA ASP A 76 26.86 36.85 9.99
C ASP A 76 25.93 36.81 11.22
N ASN A 77 26.01 35.70 11.99
CA ASN A 77 25.26 35.39 13.22
C ASN A 77 26.02 35.82 14.50
N PRO A 78 25.32 36.10 15.61
CA PRO A 78 25.90 36.00 16.96
C PRO A 78 25.14 35.03 17.89
N ALA A 79 25.73 34.88 19.09
CA ALA A 79 25.82 33.66 19.89
C ALA A 79 24.89 33.54 21.12
N ASP A 80 24.89 32.28 21.58
CA ASP A 80 24.60 31.60 22.86
C ASP A 80 24.65 32.37 24.21
N ASN A 81 23.83 31.95 25.18
CA ASN A 81 23.90 32.10 26.66
C ASN A 81 22.71 31.30 27.27
N GLY A 82 22.85 30.26 28.10
CA GLY A 82 23.29 30.24 29.50
C GLY A 82 22.29 29.42 30.35
N GLU A 83 22.71 28.30 30.96
CA GLU A 83 21.92 27.40 31.84
C GLU A 83 22.00 27.79 33.33
N PRO A 84 21.04 27.32 34.16
CA PRO A 84 21.46 26.78 35.46
C PRO A 84 20.83 25.43 35.84
N GLU A 85 21.65 24.70 36.59
CA GLU A 85 21.57 23.35 37.14
C GLU A 85 20.72 23.26 38.43
N ARG A 86 20.01 22.14 38.67
CA ARG A 86 19.62 21.64 40.01
C ARG A 86 19.12 20.18 40.00
N ALA A 87 19.45 19.49 41.09
CA ALA A 87 19.45 18.04 41.36
C ALA A 87 18.07 17.45 41.80
N PRO A 88 17.92 16.11 41.95
CA PRO A 88 16.67 15.38 41.69
C PRO A 88 15.89 14.93 42.94
N LEU A 89 14.60 14.63 42.75
CA LEU A 89 13.79 13.80 43.65
C LEU A 89 13.08 12.70 42.84
N GLY A 90 13.31 11.45 43.23
CA GLY A 90 12.83 10.25 42.54
C GLY A 90 11.47 9.75 43.02
N LEU A 91 10.69 9.22 42.08
CA LEU A 91 9.49 8.39 42.30
C LEU A 91 9.34 7.41 41.10
N PRO A 92 8.59 6.30 41.27
CA PRO A 92 8.95 4.98 40.74
C PRO A 92 8.64 4.78 39.25
N GLN A 93 9.58 4.14 38.54
CA GLN A 93 9.48 3.78 37.12
C GLN A 93 8.56 2.56 36.91
N SER A 94 7.69 2.64 35.90
CA SER A 94 6.88 1.49 35.44
C SER A 94 7.70 0.57 34.53
N SER A 95 7.44 -0.74 34.57
CA SER A 95 8.23 -1.81 33.94
C SER A 95 7.97 -2.05 32.43
N ALA A 96 7.21 -1.17 31.77
CA ALA A 96 6.95 -1.25 30.33
C ALA A 96 8.19 -1.06 29.41
N PRO A 97 9.21 -0.25 29.75
CA PRO A 97 10.36 0.03 28.87
C PRO A 97 11.25 -1.18 28.56
N GLN A 98 11.52 -2.01 29.55
CA GLN A 98 12.45 -3.15 29.44
C GLN A 98 11.91 -4.26 28.53
N ARG A 99 10.58 -4.34 28.34
CA ARG A 99 9.95 -5.37 27.49
C ARG A 99 10.20 -5.16 25.99
N LEU A 100 10.44 -3.93 25.54
CA LEU A 100 10.59 -3.62 24.11
C LEU A 100 11.95 -4.08 23.56
N THR A 101 13.02 -3.91 24.33
CA THR A 101 14.39 -4.20 23.86
C THR A 101 14.70 -5.68 23.90
N ARG A 102 14.28 -6.37 24.97
CA ARG A 102 14.34 -7.83 25.05
C ARG A 102 13.57 -8.49 23.90
N GLY A 103 12.36 -7.99 23.62
CA GLY A 103 11.55 -8.47 22.51
C GLY A 103 12.15 -8.21 21.12
N LEU A 104 12.99 -7.17 20.95
CA LEU A 104 13.64 -6.88 19.67
C LEU A 104 14.70 -7.94 19.34
N ARG A 105 15.61 -8.26 20.27
CA ARG A 105 16.68 -9.26 20.03
C ARG A 105 16.11 -10.66 19.85
N GLU A 106 15.19 -11.08 20.72
CA GLU A 106 14.51 -12.38 20.60
C GLU A 106 13.83 -12.52 19.22
N LEU A 107 13.17 -11.45 18.75
CA LEU A 107 12.54 -11.44 17.43
C LEU A 107 13.57 -11.50 16.29
N VAL A 108 14.74 -10.86 16.43
CA VAL A 108 15.82 -10.91 15.42
C VAL A 108 16.30 -12.35 15.21
N ASP A 109 16.55 -13.09 16.29
CA ASP A 109 17.02 -14.47 16.22
C ASP A 109 15.98 -15.38 15.54
N VAL A 110 14.70 -15.21 15.88
CA VAL A 110 13.57 -15.91 15.23
C VAL A 110 13.49 -15.58 13.73
N LEU A 111 13.67 -14.32 13.36
CA LEU A 111 13.60 -13.89 11.96
C LEU A 111 14.76 -14.43 11.12
N ILE A 112 15.98 -14.44 11.67
CA ILE A 112 17.16 -15.03 11.01
C ILE A 112 16.93 -16.53 10.81
N ALA A 113 16.52 -17.24 11.88
CA ALA A 113 16.23 -18.66 11.82
C ALA A 113 15.16 -19.01 10.77
N ARG A 114 14.07 -18.25 10.73
CA ARG A 114 13.00 -18.44 9.74
C ARG A 114 13.52 -18.21 8.32
N ALA A 115 14.31 -17.16 8.10
CA ALA A 115 14.90 -16.87 6.80
C ALA A 115 15.92 -17.94 6.36
N ALA A 116 16.59 -18.61 7.32
CA ALA A 116 17.42 -19.78 7.09
C ALA A 116 16.62 -21.07 6.82
N GLY A 117 15.28 -21.01 6.82
CA GLY A 117 14.42 -22.16 6.54
C GLY A 117 14.14 -23.05 7.76
N ARG A 118 14.53 -22.63 8.97
CA ARG A 118 14.16 -23.34 10.20
C ARG A 118 12.65 -23.20 10.43
N GLU A 119 11.99 -24.33 10.72
CA GLU A 119 10.61 -24.32 11.19
C GLU A 119 10.54 -23.63 12.55
N LEU A 120 9.65 -22.66 12.68
CA LEU A 120 9.44 -21.93 13.93
C LEU A 120 8.61 -22.76 14.90
N THR A 121 8.95 -22.68 16.19
CA THR A 121 8.10 -23.23 17.25
C THR A 121 6.80 -22.40 17.36
N LEU A 122 5.79 -22.95 18.05
CA LEU A 122 4.53 -22.23 18.27
C LEU A 122 4.73 -20.91 19.04
N GLU A 123 5.70 -20.87 19.95
CA GLU A 123 6.04 -19.68 20.73
C GLU A 123 6.69 -18.61 19.84
N GLU A 124 7.65 -19.01 18.99
CA GLU A 124 8.32 -18.13 18.04
C GLU A 124 7.35 -17.58 16.98
N ASP A 125 6.45 -18.41 16.47
CA ASP A 125 5.36 -17.98 15.59
C ASP A 125 4.43 -16.99 16.29
N GLY A 126 4.16 -17.21 17.59
CA GLY A 126 3.42 -16.28 18.44
C GLY A 126 4.13 -14.94 18.60
N LEU A 127 5.46 -14.95 18.77
CA LEU A 127 6.29 -13.75 18.87
C LEU A 127 6.25 -12.93 17.56
N VAL A 128 6.46 -13.59 16.42
CA VAL A 128 6.35 -12.97 15.09
C VAL A 128 4.95 -12.39 14.88
N ALA A 129 3.90 -13.15 15.19
CA ALA A 129 2.53 -12.68 15.04
C ALA A 129 2.24 -11.46 15.92
N LYS A 130 2.65 -11.50 17.19
CA LYS A 130 2.49 -10.41 18.16
C LYS A 130 3.09 -9.09 17.67
N TYR A 131 4.31 -9.13 17.16
CA TYR A 131 5.00 -7.91 16.73
C TYR A 131 4.72 -7.50 15.28
N SER A 132 4.13 -8.36 14.45
CA SER A 132 3.97 -8.15 13.00
C SER A 132 3.28 -6.83 12.59
N SER A 133 2.40 -6.28 13.43
CA SER A 133 1.74 -4.98 13.21
C SER A 133 2.48 -3.79 13.83
N GLU A 134 3.45 -4.04 14.70
CA GLU A 134 4.18 -3.00 15.42
C GLU A 134 5.32 -2.39 14.60
N VAL A 135 5.87 -1.27 15.08
CA VAL A 135 7.10 -0.70 14.48
C VAL A 135 8.34 -1.57 14.78
N VAL A 136 8.28 -2.38 15.83
CA VAL A 136 9.38 -3.26 16.25
C VAL A 136 9.71 -4.30 15.19
N TYR A 137 8.71 -4.83 14.46
CA TYR A 137 8.92 -5.88 13.46
C TYR A 137 9.81 -5.48 12.27
N PRO A 138 9.52 -4.40 11.52
CA PRO A 138 10.42 -3.94 10.46
C PRO A 138 11.79 -3.49 10.99
N ALA A 139 11.87 -3.00 12.24
CA ALA A 139 13.15 -2.71 12.87
C ALA A 139 13.96 -3.98 13.17
N ALA A 140 13.31 -5.05 13.63
CA ALA A 140 13.92 -6.37 13.83
C ALA A 140 14.40 -6.97 12.51
N LEU A 141 13.61 -6.90 11.44
CA LEU A 141 14.03 -7.30 10.09
C LEU A 141 15.26 -6.50 9.63
N ARG A 142 15.30 -5.19 9.90
CA ARG A 142 16.44 -4.33 9.56
C ARG A 142 17.68 -4.67 10.39
N TYR A 143 17.51 -4.96 11.67
CA TYR A 143 18.58 -5.43 12.55
C TYR A 143 19.13 -6.77 12.01
N ALA A 144 18.27 -7.78 11.85
CA ALA A 144 18.62 -9.10 11.32
C ALA A 144 19.40 -8.99 9.99
N TYR A 145 18.91 -8.17 9.07
CA TYR A 145 19.60 -7.90 7.80
C TYR A 145 21.02 -7.34 8.00
N ALA A 146 21.19 -6.39 8.91
CA ALA A 146 22.50 -5.77 9.19
C ALA A 146 23.45 -6.71 9.93
N LEU A 147 22.94 -7.64 10.75
CA LEU A 147 23.75 -8.69 11.38
C LEU A 147 24.26 -9.71 10.38
N ILE A 148 23.47 -10.14 9.40
CA ILE A 148 23.92 -11.12 8.41
C ILE A 148 25.04 -10.56 7.50
N ASP A 149 25.15 -9.22 7.38
CA ASP A 149 26.23 -8.54 6.67
C ASP A 149 27.60 -8.65 7.38
N ARG A 150 27.67 -9.31 8.55
CA ARG A 150 28.85 -9.46 9.43
C ARG A 150 29.94 -10.41 8.93
N GLU A 151 29.60 -11.41 8.12
CA GLU A 151 30.40 -12.65 8.09
C GLU A 151 30.90 -13.10 6.71
N ALA A 152 31.05 -12.20 5.74
CA ALA A 152 31.75 -12.57 4.49
C ALA A 152 33.26 -12.67 4.74
N SER A 153 33.69 -13.71 5.45
CA SER A 153 35.10 -14.09 5.54
C SER A 153 35.54 -14.66 4.19
N PRO A 154 36.66 -14.20 3.62
CA PRO A 154 37.24 -14.83 2.45
C PRO A 154 37.67 -16.26 2.83
N GLY A 155 37.01 -17.28 2.27
CA GLY A 155 37.35 -18.69 2.47
C GLY A 155 36.18 -19.68 2.65
N GLU A 156 34.96 -19.20 2.91
CA GLU A 156 33.77 -20.06 3.10
C GLU A 156 32.71 -19.81 2.01
N GLU A 157 32.93 -20.34 0.80
CA GLU A 157 32.01 -20.11 -0.34
C GLU A 157 30.59 -20.62 -0.07
N ASP A 158 30.43 -21.81 0.51
CA ASP A 158 29.11 -22.40 0.78
C ASP A 158 28.32 -21.60 1.83
N VAL A 159 28.98 -21.17 2.91
CA VAL A 159 28.34 -20.37 3.97
C VAL A 159 27.93 -18.99 3.42
N ASN A 160 28.70 -18.44 2.48
CA ASN A 160 28.37 -17.18 1.82
C ASN A 160 27.12 -17.28 0.93
N ALA A 161 26.90 -18.42 0.26
CA ALA A 161 25.71 -18.64 -0.56
C ALA A 161 24.43 -18.66 0.28
N ASP A 162 24.43 -19.40 1.40
CA ASP A 162 23.29 -19.46 2.33
C ASP A 162 23.02 -18.11 2.98
N ARG A 163 24.06 -17.38 3.42
CA ARG A 163 23.91 -16.02 3.95
C ARG A 163 23.32 -15.06 2.92
N GLY A 164 23.75 -15.16 1.65
CA GLY A 164 23.20 -14.39 0.54
C GLY A 164 21.70 -14.61 0.36
N ARG A 165 21.26 -15.86 0.47
CA ARG A 165 19.83 -16.24 0.43
C ARG A 165 19.06 -15.70 1.63
N VAL A 166 19.56 -15.90 2.85
CA VAL A 166 18.93 -15.39 4.10
C VAL A 166 18.76 -13.88 4.01
N ARG A 167 19.80 -13.16 3.57
CA ARG A 167 19.78 -11.71 3.37
C ARG A 167 18.72 -11.27 2.37
N ALA A 168 18.63 -11.94 1.22
CA ALA A 168 17.65 -11.62 0.18
C ALA A 168 16.20 -11.79 0.70
N LEU A 169 15.95 -12.85 1.48
CA LEU A 169 14.64 -13.09 2.09
C LEU A 169 14.27 -12.02 3.13
N LEU A 170 15.20 -11.67 4.02
CA LEU A 170 14.99 -10.60 5.01
C LEU A 170 14.71 -9.24 4.35
N ASP A 171 15.45 -8.89 3.29
CA ASP A 171 15.23 -7.64 2.53
C ASP A 171 13.89 -7.64 1.79
N GLN A 172 13.55 -8.76 1.12
CA GLN A 172 12.26 -8.92 0.45
C GLN A 172 11.10 -8.72 1.44
N GLU A 173 11.21 -9.32 2.62
CA GLU A 173 10.19 -9.21 3.65
C GLU A 173 10.12 -7.80 4.24
N LEU A 174 11.26 -7.18 4.53
CA LEU A 174 11.32 -5.79 5.00
C LEU A 174 10.63 -4.84 4.02
N ARG A 175 10.94 -4.95 2.72
CA ARG A 175 10.29 -4.14 1.68
C ARG A 175 8.79 -4.40 1.60
N ALA A 176 8.36 -5.66 1.71
CA ALA A 176 6.94 -6.02 1.69
C ALA A 176 6.20 -5.39 2.88
N VAL A 177 6.76 -5.45 4.08
CA VAL A 177 6.18 -4.86 5.30
C VAL A 177 6.10 -3.33 5.21
N ILE A 178 7.17 -2.67 4.77
CA ILE A 178 7.19 -1.21 4.60
C ILE A 178 6.16 -0.78 3.55
N THR A 179 6.09 -1.49 2.41
CA THR A 179 5.16 -1.19 1.32
C THR A 179 3.71 -1.36 1.77
N GLU A 180 3.39 -2.48 2.41
CA GLU A 180 2.03 -2.75 2.91
C GLU A 180 1.61 -1.71 3.96
N ARG A 181 2.52 -1.31 4.84
CA ARG A 181 2.25 -0.24 5.82
C ARG A 181 1.99 1.10 5.15
N GLY A 182 2.79 1.48 4.16
CA GLY A 182 2.59 2.70 3.38
C GLY A 182 1.23 2.70 2.66
N ARG A 183 0.88 1.56 2.05
CA ARG A 183 -0.42 1.34 1.40
C ARG A 183 -1.58 1.54 2.38
N ARG A 184 -1.52 0.96 3.59
CA ARG A 184 -2.55 1.14 4.62
C ARG A 184 -2.68 2.57 5.11
N GLN A 185 -1.56 3.25 5.34
CA GLN A 185 -1.59 4.65 5.76
C GLN A 185 -2.26 5.53 4.69
N GLU A 186 -2.08 5.20 3.41
CA GLU A 186 -2.74 5.89 2.31
C GLU A 186 -4.23 5.53 2.22
N GLU A 187 -4.60 4.25 2.33
CA GLU A 187 -6.02 3.83 2.44
C GLU A 187 -6.73 4.57 3.57
N GLU A 188 -6.13 4.61 4.77
CA GLU A 188 -6.69 5.33 5.92
C GLU A 188 -6.88 6.82 5.62
N ARG A 189 -5.90 7.48 4.98
CA ARG A 189 -6.02 8.89 4.56
C ARG A 189 -7.21 9.11 3.62
N THR A 190 -7.43 8.21 2.67
CA THR A 190 -8.58 8.31 1.75
C THR A 190 -9.92 8.12 2.46
N VAL A 191 -9.99 7.20 3.44
CA VAL A 191 -11.22 6.92 4.19
C VAL A 191 -11.60 8.10 5.10
N PHE A 192 -10.66 8.69 5.84
CA PHE A 192 -10.94 9.82 6.75
C PHE A 192 -11.41 11.08 6.04
N GLY A 193 -11.07 11.26 4.76
CA GLY A 193 -11.64 12.35 3.95
C GLY A 193 -13.15 12.24 3.74
N SER A 194 -13.73 11.04 3.84
CA SER A 194 -15.08 10.77 3.34
C SER A 194 -16.20 10.80 4.39
N THR A 195 -15.91 10.53 5.67
CA THR A 195 -16.94 10.11 6.64
C THR A 195 -17.68 11.24 7.37
N GLU A 196 -17.14 12.46 7.41
CA GLU A 196 -17.84 13.60 8.01
C GLU A 196 -17.52 14.89 7.24
N ARG A 197 -18.50 15.34 6.46
CA ARG A 197 -18.34 16.47 5.52
C ARG A 197 -18.71 17.77 6.22
N VAL A 198 -17.73 18.39 6.86
CA VAL A 198 -17.83 19.80 7.24
C VAL A 198 -17.70 20.62 5.96
N GLN A 199 -18.76 21.33 5.55
CA GLN A 199 -18.68 22.22 4.40
C GLN A 199 -17.69 23.35 4.71
N ASP A 200 -16.74 23.58 3.80
CA ASP A 200 -15.82 24.70 3.94
C ASP A 200 -16.59 26.03 3.90
N PRO A 201 -16.19 27.04 4.70
CA PRO A 201 -16.86 28.32 4.74
C PRO A 201 -16.55 29.11 3.46
N LEU A 202 -17.27 28.80 2.38
CA LEU A 202 -17.04 29.36 1.04
C LEU A 202 -16.94 30.90 1.02
N PRO A 203 -17.78 31.67 1.75
CA PRO A 203 -17.61 33.11 1.85
C PRO A 203 -16.26 33.53 2.45
N ALA A 204 -15.79 32.84 3.48
CA ALA A 204 -14.48 33.12 4.09
C ALA A 204 -13.33 32.80 3.14
N LEU A 205 -13.42 31.70 2.39
CA LEU A 205 -12.43 31.35 1.38
C LEU A 205 -12.37 32.40 0.25
N VAL A 206 -13.52 32.90 -0.22
CA VAL A 206 -13.60 33.96 -1.23
C VAL A 206 -13.00 35.26 -0.68
N LEU A 207 -13.39 35.69 0.52
CA LEU A 207 -12.87 36.92 1.14
C LEU A 207 -11.36 36.84 1.41
N SER A 208 -10.84 35.68 1.82
CA SER A 208 -9.39 35.48 2.02
C SER A 208 -8.56 35.70 0.76
N ARG A 209 -9.18 35.53 -0.42
CA ARG A 209 -8.55 35.77 -1.72
C ARG A 209 -8.80 37.16 -2.27
N LEU A 210 -9.98 37.73 -2.03
CA LEU A 210 -10.33 39.06 -2.50
C LEU A 210 -9.63 40.17 -1.70
N ARG A 211 -9.43 39.93 -0.40
CA ARG A 211 -8.89 40.87 0.59
C ARG A 211 -7.83 40.19 1.44
N THR A 212 -6.74 39.77 0.81
CA THR A 212 -5.74 38.90 1.45
C THR A 212 -5.07 39.54 2.66
N ALA A 213 -4.78 40.84 2.62
CA ALA A 213 -4.16 41.54 3.74
C ALA A 213 -5.17 41.71 4.90
N GLU A 214 -6.34 42.27 4.62
CA GLU A 214 -7.37 42.58 5.61
C GLU A 214 -7.94 41.31 6.25
N PHE A 215 -8.10 40.23 5.47
CA PHE A 215 -8.51 38.94 5.99
C PHE A 215 -7.43 38.31 6.88
N ARG A 216 -6.15 38.44 6.52
CA ARG A 216 -5.04 37.95 7.36
C ARG A 216 -4.97 38.70 8.68
N ASP A 217 -5.16 40.02 8.67
CA ASP A 217 -5.18 40.83 9.90
C ASP A 217 -6.38 40.46 10.79
N ALA A 218 -7.56 40.34 10.19
CA ALA A 218 -8.77 39.89 10.87
C ALA A 218 -8.59 38.49 11.47
N LEU A 219 -8.00 37.56 10.72
CA LEU A 219 -7.73 36.20 11.19
C LEU A 219 -6.71 36.20 12.34
N THR A 220 -5.63 36.98 12.22
CA THR A 220 -4.63 37.11 13.28
C THR A 220 -5.24 37.63 14.56
N LYS A 221 -6.14 38.62 14.47
CA LYS A 221 -6.89 39.14 15.62
C LYS A 221 -7.77 38.07 16.27
N VAL A 222 -8.59 37.34 15.49
CA VAL A 222 -9.44 36.25 15.99
C VAL A 222 -8.62 35.18 16.71
N LEU A 223 -7.45 34.85 16.16
CA LEU A 223 -6.56 33.85 16.74
C LEU A 223 -5.89 34.33 18.03
N ALA A 224 -5.42 35.58 18.07
CA ALA A 224 -4.83 36.18 19.26
C ALA A 224 -5.82 36.23 20.43
N GLU A 225 -7.09 36.59 20.17
CA GLU A 225 -8.17 36.58 21.17
C GLU A 225 -8.44 35.18 21.75
N GLN A 226 -8.09 34.12 21.01
CA GLN A 226 -8.27 32.71 21.42
C GLN A 226 -6.97 32.07 21.93
N GLY A 227 -5.85 32.80 21.99
CA GLY A 227 -4.53 32.25 22.35
C GLY A 227 -4.01 31.22 21.35
N VAL A 228 -4.46 31.28 20.09
CA VAL A 228 -4.03 30.39 19.00
C VAL A 228 -3.11 31.18 18.06
N MET A 229 -2.10 30.54 17.47
CA MET A 229 -1.24 31.17 16.47
C MET A 229 -1.71 30.85 15.05
N LEU A 230 -1.40 31.71 14.07
CA LEU A 230 -1.78 31.48 12.67
C LEU A 230 -1.29 30.13 12.12
N ARG A 231 -0.09 29.72 12.52
CA ARG A 231 0.51 28.42 12.15
C ARG A 231 -0.28 27.20 12.66
N ASP A 232 -1.14 27.36 13.65
CA ASP A 232 -1.90 26.26 14.24
C ASP A 232 -3.14 25.90 13.41
N LEU A 233 -3.57 26.80 12.50
CA LEU A 233 -4.69 26.57 11.58
C LEU A 233 -4.34 25.70 10.38
N ASP A 234 -3.06 25.60 10.05
CA ASP A 234 -2.57 24.81 8.92
C ASP A 234 -1.99 23.49 9.40
N MET A 235 -1.90 22.53 8.48
CA MET A 235 -1.27 21.25 8.78
C MET A 235 0.21 21.51 9.11
N PRO A 236 0.70 21.16 10.31
CA PRO A 236 2.09 21.38 10.65
C PRO A 236 2.98 20.51 9.74
N ALA A 237 3.85 21.15 8.97
CA ALA A 237 4.86 20.45 8.17
C ALA A 237 6.08 20.03 9.02
N VAL A 238 6.32 20.77 10.10
CA VAL A 238 7.39 20.59 11.09
C VAL A 238 6.83 20.84 12.49
N THR A 239 7.55 20.41 13.54
CA THR A 239 7.18 20.62 14.95
C THR A 239 5.83 20.00 15.30
N LEU A 240 5.59 18.78 14.79
CA LEU A 240 4.35 18.03 14.97
C LEU A 240 3.94 17.91 16.44
N TRP A 241 4.93 17.77 17.34
CA TRP A 241 4.66 17.72 18.77
C TRP A 241 4.18 19.04 19.35
N GLU A 242 4.80 20.17 18.98
CA GLU A 242 4.40 21.48 19.48
C GLU A 242 2.95 21.77 19.08
N TRP A 243 2.62 21.47 17.82
CA TRP A 243 1.24 21.57 17.34
C TRP A 243 0.27 20.65 18.12
N LEU A 244 0.66 19.39 18.37
CA LEU A 244 -0.16 18.47 19.17
C LEU A 244 -0.35 18.97 20.61
N SER A 245 0.68 19.58 21.19
CA SER A 245 0.66 20.09 22.57
C SER A 245 -0.28 21.29 22.71
N VAL A 246 -0.36 22.16 21.69
CA VAL A 246 -1.28 23.29 21.65
C VAL A 246 -2.73 22.81 21.51
N LEU A 247 -3.01 21.82 20.65
CA LEU A 247 -4.37 21.33 20.47
C LEU A 247 -4.89 20.49 21.63
N ARG A 248 -4.01 19.83 22.40
CA ARG A 248 -4.38 18.93 23.50
C ARG A 248 -4.00 19.50 24.86
N GLN A 249 -4.17 20.79 25.10
CA GLN A 249 -3.85 21.40 26.39
C GLN A 249 -4.44 20.65 27.60
N LYS A 250 -5.60 19.99 27.46
CA LYS A 250 -6.23 19.18 28.52
C LYS A 250 -5.71 17.75 28.68
N ASP A 251 -5.11 17.16 27.64
CA ASP A 251 -4.70 15.75 27.62
C ASP A 251 -3.19 15.56 27.46
N ASN A 252 -2.39 16.61 27.69
CA ASN A 252 -0.97 16.56 27.39
C ASN A 252 -0.26 15.70 28.46
N PRO A 253 0.24 14.49 28.12
CA PRO A 253 0.91 13.66 29.10
C PRO A 253 2.14 14.40 29.62
N SER A 254 2.33 14.39 30.94
CA SER A 254 3.52 14.96 31.57
C SER A 254 4.78 14.41 30.88
N ILE A 255 5.64 15.31 30.40
CA ILE A 255 6.86 14.90 29.70
C ILE A 255 7.79 14.22 30.72
N PRO A 256 8.14 12.93 30.52
CA PRO A 256 9.01 12.21 31.45
C PRO A 256 10.35 12.94 31.64
N PRO A 257 10.97 12.89 32.83
CA PRO A 257 12.26 13.56 33.10
C PRO A 257 13.33 13.23 32.06
N GLU A 258 13.50 11.94 31.73
CA GLU A 258 14.43 11.46 30.71
C GLU A 258 14.22 12.12 29.34
N VAL A 259 12.95 12.33 28.95
CA VAL A 259 12.61 13.00 27.69
C VAL A 259 12.92 14.50 27.76
N ARG A 260 12.74 15.14 28.92
CA ARG A 260 13.13 16.54 29.12
C ARG A 260 14.64 16.71 28.99
N ASP A 261 15.42 15.81 29.57
CA ASP A 261 16.88 15.84 29.50
C ASP A 261 17.35 15.70 28.04
N LEU A 262 16.76 14.74 27.30
CA LEU A 262 17.04 14.55 25.86
C LEU A 262 16.68 15.76 25.00
N ARG A 263 15.63 16.51 25.37
CA ARG A 263 15.26 17.76 24.66
C ARG A 263 16.30 18.86 24.87
N ARG A 264 16.93 18.93 26.05
CA ARG A 264 17.92 19.97 26.40
C ARG A 264 19.30 19.74 25.78
N LEU A 265 19.63 18.50 25.44
CA LEU A 265 20.92 18.20 24.81
C LEU A 265 21.16 19.06 23.56
N SER A 266 22.41 19.49 23.34
CA SER A 266 22.83 20.10 22.07
C SER A 266 22.70 19.08 20.92
N THR A 267 22.69 19.53 19.66
CA THR A 267 22.66 18.62 18.50
C THR A 267 23.82 17.62 18.52
N LYS A 268 25.02 18.07 18.90
CA LYS A 268 26.20 17.20 19.02
C LYS A 268 26.03 16.18 20.15
N SER A 269 25.61 16.63 21.33
CA SER A 269 25.40 15.76 22.50
C SER A 269 24.29 14.75 22.27
N PHE A 270 23.22 15.14 21.57
CA PHE A 270 22.12 14.23 21.21
C PHE A 270 22.57 13.15 20.22
N LYS A 271 23.37 13.49 19.19
CA LYS A 271 23.97 12.49 18.29
C LYS A 271 24.87 11.51 19.05
N GLN A 272 25.72 12.03 19.94
CA GLN A 272 26.59 11.20 20.79
C GLN A 272 25.78 10.29 21.71
N HIS A 273 24.67 10.78 22.26
CA HIS A 273 23.75 9.98 23.06
C HIS A 273 23.17 8.80 22.24
N LEU A 274 22.73 9.04 21.00
CA LEU A 274 22.23 7.98 20.12
C LEU A 274 23.31 6.95 19.76
N VAL A 275 24.56 7.38 19.53
CA VAL A 275 25.70 6.48 19.29
C VAL A 275 25.96 5.61 20.51
N ARG A 276 26.00 6.20 21.71
CA ARG A 276 26.18 5.48 22.97
C ARG A 276 25.08 4.45 23.18
N MET A 277 23.82 4.85 23.00
CA MET A 277 22.68 3.94 23.06
C MET A 277 22.81 2.77 22.07
N ALA A 278 23.19 3.03 20.82
CA ALA A 278 23.35 1.94 19.84
C ALA A 278 24.40 0.90 20.25
N ARG A 279 25.40 1.30 21.04
CA ARG A 279 26.44 0.41 21.59
C ARG A 279 26.01 -0.34 22.85
N GLU A 280 24.93 0.07 23.50
CA GLU A 280 24.41 -0.66 24.66
C GLU A 280 23.87 -2.03 24.21
N PRO A 281 24.06 -3.10 25.00
CA PRO A 281 23.50 -4.40 24.67
C PRO A 281 21.96 -4.34 24.66
N GLU A 282 21.37 -3.62 25.61
CA GLU A 282 19.92 -3.48 25.73
C GLU A 282 19.52 -2.01 25.88
N PRO A 283 19.58 -1.21 24.80
CA PRO A 283 19.22 0.20 24.88
C PRO A 283 17.76 0.38 25.25
N SER A 284 17.48 1.26 26.20
CA SER A 284 16.10 1.69 26.48
C SER A 284 15.61 2.63 25.39
N LEU A 285 14.68 2.15 24.55
CA LEU A 285 14.09 2.93 23.45
C LEU A 285 12.82 3.69 23.85
N ALA A 286 12.40 3.60 25.11
CA ALA A 286 11.15 4.18 25.60
C ALA A 286 11.18 5.72 25.58
N ALA A 287 12.28 6.34 26.00
CA ALA A 287 12.40 7.80 25.96
C ALA A 287 12.35 8.31 24.50
N LEU A 288 13.12 7.71 23.59
CA LEU A 288 13.14 8.04 22.14
C LEU A 288 11.78 7.90 21.45
N SER A 289 10.91 7.07 22.02
CA SER A 289 9.55 6.84 21.51
C SER A 289 8.60 8.01 21.75
N HIS A 290 8.97 8.96 22.62
CA HIS A 290 8.13 10.10 22.95
C HIS A 290 8.01 11.08 21.77
N PRO A 291 6.78 11.53 21.40
CA PRO A 291 6.58 12.36 20.20
C PRO A 291 7.40 13.66 20.19
N SER A 292 7.71 14.23 21.36
CA SER A 292 8.48 15.48 21.49
C SER A 292 9.95 15.41 21.05
N ILE A 293 10.54 14.21 20.95
CA ILE A 293 11.91 14.03 20.49
C ILE A 293 12.00 13.22 19.20
N LEU A 294 10.87 12.72 18.71
CA LEU A 294 10.81 11.81 17.58
C LEU A 294 11.26 12.47 16.26
N GLU A 295 10.87 13.72 16.01
CA GLU A 295 11.34 14.48 14.83
C GLU A 295 12.86 14.67 14.87
N ARG A 296 13.39 15.01 16.04
CA ARG A 296 14.83 15.18 16.27
C ARG A 296 15.59 13.87 16.10
N TRP A 297 15.05 12.77 16.64
CA TRP A 297 15.62 11.43 16.48
C TRP A 297 15.67 11.02 15.00
N ALA A 298 14.56 11.12 14.28
CA ALA A 298 14.49 10.79 12.87
C ALA A 298 15.44 11.66 12.01
N ALA A 299 15.60 12.94 12.35
CA ALA A 299 16.52 13.84 11.65
C ALA A 299 18.00 13.40 11.75
N TYR A 300 18.40 12.73 12.83
CA TYR A 300 19.79 12.38 13.09
C TYR A 300 20.11 10.88 13.02
N ALA A 301 19.10 10.00 12.96
CA ALA A 301 19.33 8.56 12.97
C ALA A 301 20.20 8.08 11.78
N ASN A 302 20.02 8.65 10.60
CA ASN A 302 20.86 8.33 9.43
C ASN A 302 22.33 8.74 9.61
N ASP A 303 22.60 9.86 10.30
CA ASP A 303 23.97 10.30 10.58
C ASP A 303 24.66 9.33 11.55
N VAL A 304 23.93 8.83 12.55
CA VAL A 304 24.42 7.83 13.51
C VAL A 304 24.74 6.51 12.79
N VAL A 305 23.84 6.04 11.90
CA VAL A 305 24.08 4.85 11.06
C VAL A 305 25.33 5.03 10.20
N LYS A 306 25.52 6.19 9.56
CA LYS A 306 26.71 6.48 8.74
C LYS A 306 27.99 6.45 9.57
N LEU A 307 27.99 7.06 10.75
CA LEU A 307 29.14 7.10 11.64
C LEU A 307 29.54 5.67 12.08
N LEU A 308 28.59 4.90 12.60
CA LEU A 308 28.85 3.52 13.04
C LEU A 308 29.25 2.59 11.88
N ASN A 309 28.74 2.82 10.67
CA ASN A 309 29.19 2.08 9.49
C ASN A 309 30.64 2.41 9.11
N GLN A 310 31.07 3.67 9.28
CA GLN A 310 32.47 4.05 9.06
C GLN A 310 33.39 3.37 10.08
N GLU A 311 32.99 3.34 11.35
CA GLU A 311 33.72 2.64 12.42
C GLU A 311 33.80 1.13 12.14
N ARG A 312 32.66 0.49 11.80
CA ARG A 312 32.59 -0.91 11.35
C ARG A 312 33.59 -1.19 10.22
N ARG A 313 33.61 -0.35 9.19
CA ARG A 313 34.54 -0.50 8.05
C ARG A 313 36.01 -0.31 8.45
N ARG A 314 36.31 0.60 9.39
CA ARG A 314 37.67 0.78 9.91
C ARG A 314 38.13 -0.46 10.67
N VAL A 315 37.28 -1.02 11.52
CA VAL A 315 37.57 -2.27 12.25
C VAL A 315 37.75 -3.44 11.29
N ALA A 316 36.87 -3.60 10.30
CA ALA A 316 37.00 -4.64 9.27
C ALA A 316 38.32 -4.52 8.49
N LYS A 317 38.71 -3.30 8.09
CA LYS A 317 40.01 -3.04 7.44
C LYS A 317 41.20 -3.37 8.34
N LYS A 318 41.11 -3.10 9.65
CA LYS A 318 42.16 -3.44 10.61
C LYS A 318 42.28 -4.96 10.75
N LEU A 319 41.16 -5.66 10.95
CA LEU A 319 41.11 -7.12 11.05
C LEU A 319 41.64 -7.83 9.81
N ALA A 320 41.32 -7.33 8.61
CA ALA A 320 41.83 -7.88 7.36
C ALA A 320 43.37 -7.82 7.26
N LYS A 321 44.01 -6.87 7.96
CA LYS A 321 45.47 -6.74 8.03
C LYS A 321 46.11 -7.52 9.19
N THR A 322 45.34 -7.85 10.22
CA THR A 322 45.82 -8.63 11.38
C THR A 322 46.03 -10.11 10.97
N PRO A 323 47.16 -10.75 11.34
CA PRO A 323 47.39 -12.20 11.12
C PRO A 323 46.28 -13.07 11.71
N ILE A 324 46.01 -14.23 11.10
CA ILE A 324 44.89 -15.11 11.50
C ILE A 324 45.00 -15.54 12.97
N GLU A 325 46.20 -15.81 13.47
CA GLU A 325 46.44 -16.22 14.87
C GLU A 325 46.00 -15.14 15.87
N GLU A 326 46.23 -13.87 15.55
CA GLU A 326 45.84 -12.73 16.40
C GLU A 326 44.34 -12.39 16.31
N ARG A 327 43.67 -12.79 15.22
CA ARG A 327 42.22 -12.51 15.03
C ARG A 327 41.35 -13.21 16.07
N ASN A 328 41.72 -14.43 16.47
CA ASN A 328 40.91 -15.25 17.37
C ASN A 328 40.80 -14.67 18.79
N GLY A 329 41.76 -13.83 19.22
CA GLY A 329 41.73 -13.15 20.52
C GLY A 329 40.92 -11.85 20.54
N LEU A 330 40.59 -11.27 19.38
CA LEU A 330 39.84 -10.03 19.29
C LEU A 330 38.35 -10.31 19.45
N ARG A 331 37.82 -10.23 20.68
CA ARG A 331 36.36 -10.20 20.96
C ARG A 331 35.67 -8.92 20.48
N GLN A 332 36.42 -7.89 20.09
CA GLN A 332 35.92 -6.56 19.69
C GLN A 332 35.17 -6.42 18.35
N PRO A 333 35.28 -7.30 17.33
CA PRO A 333 34.58 -7.13 16.06
C PRO A 333 33.05 -7.14 16.22
N THR A 334 32.55 -7.85 17.22
CA THR A 334 31.11 -8.07 17.42
C THR A 334 30.41 -6.81 17.90
N THR A 335 31.06 -6.01 18.76
CA THR A 335 30.44 -4.84 19.40
C THR A 335 30.14 -3.72 18.40
N GLU A 336 31.05 -3.44 17.45
CA GLU A 336 30.82 -2.38 16.45
C GLU A 336 29.81 -2.80 15.38
N ILE A 337 29.73 -4.09 15.09
CA ILE A 337 28.74 -4.63 14.15
C ILE A 337 27.35 -4.64 14.78
N ASP A 338 27.25 -5.08 16.03
CA ASP A 338 26.01 -5.04 16.80
C ASP A 338 25.54 -3.58 16.96
N ALA A 339 26.46 -2.64 17.22
CA ALA A 339 26.14 -1.22 17.30
C ALA A 339 25.63 -0.66 15.98
N TYR A 340 26.27 -0.98 14.86
CA TYR A 340 25.79 -0.59 13.53
C TYR A 340 24.41 -1.19 13.21
N ALA A 341 24.19 -2.47 13.53
CA ALA A 341 22.92 -3.15 13.30
C ALA A 341 21.79 -2.57 14.16
N MET A 342 22.06 -2.29 15.44
CA MET A 342 21.16 -1.60 16.35
C MET A 342 20.83 -0.19 15.84
N ALA A 343 21.82 0.56 15.37
CA ALA A 343 21.57 1.88 14.79
C ALA A 343 20.68 1.83 13.54
N CYS A 344 20.83 0.81 12.69
CA CYS A 344 19.94 0.59 11.54
C CYS A 344 18.50 0.30 12.01
N ALA A 345 18.32 -0.51 13.06
CA ALA A 345 17.02 -0.78 13.65
C ALA A 345 16.39 0.51 14.23
N MET A 346 17.16 1.28 14.99
CA MET A 346 16.75 2.56 15.58
C MET A 346 16.33 3.56 14.50
N GLU A 347 17.07 3.67 13.40
CA GLU A 347 16.70 4.52 12.26
C GLU A 347 15.36 4.12 11.66
N THR A 348 15.15 2.83 11.40
CA THR A 348 13.88 2.33 10.88
C THR A 348 12.73 2.58 11.86
N MET A 349 12.96 2.42 13.17
CA MET A 349 11.97 2.77 14.19
C MET A 349 11.62 4.26 14.19
N ALA A 350 12.63 5.14 14.14
CA ALA A 350 12.45 6.58 14.13
C ALA A 350 11.60 7.02 12.92
N THR A 351 11.96 6.53 11.73
CA THR A 351 11.28 6.83 10.47
C THR A 351 9.81 6.39 10.51
N LEU A 352 9.54 5.14 10.90
CA LEU A 352 8.18 4.59 10.94
C LEU A 352 7.31 5.22 12.04
N ARG A 353 7.89 5.49 13.22
CA ARG A 353 7.18 6.20 14.29
C ARG A 353 6.85 7.63 13.85
N LEU A 354 7.77 8.34 13.19
CA LEU A 354 7.52 9.69 12.70
C LEU A 354 6.40 9.68 11.63
N GLN A 355 6.39 8.67 10.74
CA GLN A 355 5.30 8.50 9.79
C GLN A 355 3.95 8.25 10.49
N ASN A 356 3.91 7.41 11.51
CA ASN A 356 2.70 7.19 12.31
C ASN A 356 2.24 8.48 13.01
N LEU A 357 3.19 9.28 13.54
CA LEU A 357 2.89 10.58 14.16
C LEU A 357 2.30 11.54 13.13
N LYS A 358 2.91 11.66 11.94
CA LYS A 358 2.39 12.46 10.81
C LYS A 358 0.99 12.02 10.42
N HIS A 359 0.76 10.71 10.32
CA HIS A 359 -0.57 10.18 10.01
C HIS A 359 -1.59 10.50 11.12
N ARG A 360 -1.22 10.39 12.39
CA ARG A 360 -2.08 10.75 13.52
C ARG A 360 -2.42 12.24 13.53
N VAL A 361 -1.43 13.10 13.30
CA VAL A 361 -1.61 14.55 13.16
C VAL A 361 -2.56 14.86 12.00
N HIS A 362 -2.33 14.22 10.85
CA HIS A 362 -3.20 14.38 9.68
C HIS A 362 -4.64 13.96 9.97
N ARG A 363 -4.84 12.82 10.63
CA ARG A 363 -6.15 12.32 11.05
C ARG A 363 -6.84 13.29 12.02
N MET A 364 -6.11 13.84 12.98
CA MET A 364 -6.63 14.84 13.91
C MET A 364 -7.01 16.13 13.18
N PHE A 365 -6.14 16.63 12.31
CA PHE A 365 -6.40 17.82 11.51
C PHE A 365 -7.64 17.66 10.60
N GLN A 366 -7.80 16.47 10.01
CA GLN A 366 -8.99 16.09 9.25
C GLN A 366 -10.18 15.70 10.14
N GLY A 367 -10.05 15.69 11.45
CA GLY A 367 -11.17 15.43 12.36
C GLY A 367 -12.27 16.48 12.20
N SER A 368 -13.53 16.08 12.34
CA SER A 368 -14.67 17.00 12.18
C SER A 368 -14.70 18.12 13.21
N SER A 369 -14.23 17.87 14.44
CA SER A 369 -14.08 18.91 15.46
C SER A 369 -13.05 19.96 15.04
N THR A 370 -11.83 19.57 14.67
CA THR A 370 -10.80 20.51 14.21
C THR A 370 -11.21 21.26 12.95
N ARG A 371 -11.87 20.58 11.99
CA ARG A 371 -12.42 21.22 10.79
C ARG A 371 -13.51 22.25 11.13
N ARG A 372 -14.45 21.93 12.04
CA ARG A 372 -15.50 22.87 12.49
C ARG A 372 -14.91 24.08 13.19
N GLU A 373 -13.95 23.88 14.09
CA GLU A 373 -13.28 25.00 14.76
C GLU A 373 -12.53 25.90 13.78
N ARG A 374 -11.80 25.32 12.82
CA ARG A 374 -11.12 26.07 11.76
C ARG A 374 -12.14 26.84 10.93
N ALA A 375 -13.23 26.21 10.50
CA ALA A 375 -14.29 26.86 9.73
C ALA A 375 -14.91 28.02 10.52
N ALA A 376 -15.18 27.84 11.82
CA ALA A 376 -15.71 28.87 12.69
C ALA A 376 -14.77 30.08 12.80
N ARG A 377 -13.46 29.86 12.98
CA ARG A 377 -12.45 30.93 13.00
C ARG A 377 -12.35 31.68 11.68
N LEU A 378 -12.40 30.96 10.55
CA LEU A 378 -12.43 31.58 9.22
C LEU A 378 -13.69 32.43 8.99
N VAL A 379 -14.86 31.95 9.46
CA VAL A 379 -16.11 32.72 9.40
C VAL A 379 -16.05 33.97 10.28
N GLN A 380 -15.46 33.88 11.48
CA GLN A 380 -15.27 35.05 12.35
C GLN A 380 -14.37 36.10 11.68
N ALA A 381 -13.25 35.68 11.07
CA ALA A 381 -12.38 36.58 10.31
C ALA A 381 -13.11 37.21 9.12
N ALA A 382 -13.89 36.42 8.38
CA ALA A 382 -14.73 36.92 7.29
C ALA A 382 -15.73 37.99 7.76
N ASN A 383 -16.36 37.78 8.92
CA ASN A 383 -17.32 38.72 9.49
C ASN A 383 -16.65 40.05 9.90
N ILE A 384 -15.39 40.03 10.38
CA ILE A 384 -14.63 41.24 10.66
C ILE A 384 -14.35 42.01 9.36
N VAL A 385 -13.92 41.33 8.28
CA VAL A 385 -13.70 41.96 6.97
C VAL A 385 -14.99 42.58 6.44
N VAL A 386 -16.11 41.86 6.52
CA VAL A 386 -17.42 42.35 6.08
C VAL A 386 -17.90 43.54 6.92
N ARG A 387 -17.63 43.56 8.23
CA ARG A 387 -17.95 44.69 9.10
C ARG A 387 -17.17 45.95 8.71
N ASN A 388 -15.90 45.78 8.33
CA ASN A 388 -15.05 46.88 7.89
C ASN A 388 -15.37 47.35 6.46
N GLU A 389 -15.84 46.45 5.58
CA GLU A 389 -16.32 46.77 4.23
C GLU A 389 -17.74 46.21 3.96
N PRO A 390 -18.81 46.88 4.45
CA PRO A 390 -20.18 46.39 4.35
C PRO A 390 -20.65 46.12 2.91
N ARG A 391 -20.10 46.84 1.92
CA ARG A 391 -20.36 46.64 0.49
C ARG A 391 -20.07 45.21 -0.02
N LEU A 392 -19.21 44.46 0.68
CA LEU A 392 -18.85 43.09 0.29
C LEU A 392 -19.85 42.04 0.80
N ALA A 393 -20.69 42.38 1.79
CA ALA A 393 -21.55 41.43 2.50
C ALA A 393 -22.53 40.71 1.57
N VAL A 394 -23.41 41.48 0.93
CA VAL A 394 -24.50 40.98 0.09
C VAL A 394 -23.96 40.30 -1.17
N PRO A 395 -23.06 40.92 -1.97
CA PRO A 395 -22.55 40.29 -3.19
C PRO A 395 -21.83 38.97 -2.93
N THR A 396 -21.00 38.90 -1.87
CA THR A 396 -20.25 37.67 -1.54
C THR A 396 -21.18 36.55 -1.09
N ARG A 397 -22.18 36.86 -0.25
CA ARG A 397 -23.16 35.87 0.21
C ARG A 397 -23.97 35.33 -0.97
N ASP A 398 -24.55 36.22 -1.76
CA ASP A 398 -25.50 35.85 -2.81
C ASP A 398 -24.80 35.03 -3.91
N ILE A 399 -23.55 35.39 -4.27
CA ILE A 399 -22.78 34.62 -5.24
C ILE A 399 -22.36 33.24 -4.72
N CYS A 400 -21.99 33.14 -3.44
CA CYS A 400 -21.63 31.87 -2.83
C CYS A 400 -22.87 30.94 -2.74
N VAL A 401 -24.04 31.48 -2.39
CA VAL A 401 -25.30 30.72 -2.36
C VAL A 401 -25.69 30.24 -3.76
N ALA A 402 -25.68 31.12 -4.76
CA ALA A 402 -25.97 30.77 -6.14
C ALA A 402 -24.99 29.73 -6.71
N HIS A 403 -23.70 29.85 -6.37
CA HIS A 403 -22.70 28.85 -6.74
C HIS A 403 -22.97 27.51 -6.05
N THR A 404 -23.17 27.50 -4.74
CA THR A 404 -23.40 26.27 -3.97
C THR A 404 -24.63 25.51 -4.48
N ALA A 405 -25.69 26.20 -4.87
CA ALA A 405 -26.90 25.59 -5.44
C ALA A 405 -26.68 24.94 -6.82
N SER A 406 -25.70 25.40 -7.61
CA SER A 406 -25.43 24.93 -8.98
C SER A 406 -24.17 24.08 -9.12
N CYS A 407 -23.33 24.03 -8.08
CA CYS A 407 -22.03 23.38 -8.13
C CYS A 407 -22.15 21.87 -7.90
N PRO A 408 -21.67 21.03 -8.83
CA PRO A 408 -21.70 19.57 -8.65
C PRO A 408 -20.79 19.11 -7.50
N ILE A 409 -19.73 19.87 -7.18
CA ILE A 409 -18.84 19.61 -6.04
C ILE A 409 -19.60 19.83 -4.72
N ALA A 410 -20.30 20.96 -4.59
CA ALA A 410 -21.16 21.25 -3.45
C ALA A 410 -22.29 20.23 -3.27
N ALA A 411 -22.92 19.80 -4.37
CA ALA A 411 -23.99 18.79 -4.36
C ALA A 411 -23.50 17.43 -3.83
N ARG A 412 -22.20 17.12 -3.97
CA ARG A 412 -21.55 15.95 -3.37
C ARG A 412 -21.05 16.22 -1.95
N GLY A 413 -21.30 17.40 -1.36
CA GLY A 413 -20.79 17.78 -0.05
C GLY A 413 -19.27 17.87 0.02
N GLU A 414 -18.60 18.06 -1.12
CA GLU A 414 -17.16 18.28 -1.21
C GLU A 414 -16.85 19.79 -1.06
N SER A 415 -15.60 20.09 -0.71
CA SER A 415 -15.13 21.48 -0.62
C SER A 415 -15.18 22.20 -1.95
N CYS A 416 -15.76 23.39 -1.99
CA CYS A 416 -15.73 24.28 -3.15
C CYS A 416 -14.45 25.14 -3.24
N ALA A 417 -13.35 24.76 -2.56
CA ALA A 417 -12.11 25.51 -2.59
C ALA A 417 -11.54 25.70 -4.02
N GLU A 418 -11.71 24.70 -4.89
CA GLU A 418 -11.28 24.78 -6.30
C GLU A 418 -12.16 25.72 -7.14
N CYS A 419 -13.38 26.02 -6.69
CA CYS A 419 -14.29 26.93 -7.37
C CYS A 419 -14.01 28.41 -7.06
N VAL A 420 -13.20 28.70 -6.03
CA VAL A 420 -12.93 30.06 -5.55
C VAL A 420 -12.47 31.00 -6.67
N PRO A 421 -11.56 30.64 -7.60
CA PRO A 421 -11.18 31.53 -8.71
C PRO A 421 -12.36 31.93 -9.61
N VAL A 422 -13.29 31.01 -9.89
CA VAL A 422 -14.47 31.28 -10.72
C VAL A 422 -15.45 32.20 -9.99
N ILE A 423 -15.64 31.98 -8.69
CA ILE A 423 -16.50 32.82 -7.85
C ILE A 423 -15.90 34.23 -7.74
N LEU A 424 -14.58 34.34 -7.54
CA LEU A 424 -13.88 35.62 -7.47
C LEU A 424 -14.04 36.45 -8.75
N ALA A 425 -13.85 35.84 -9.92
CA ALA A 425 -13.99 36.55 -11.20
C ALA A 425 -15.38 37.16 -11.36
N ARG A 426 -16.43 36.42 -10.99
CA ARG A 426 -17.81 36.92 -11.03
C ARG A 426 -18.08 37.98 -9.96
N LEU A 427 -17.55 37.80 -8.75
CA LEU A 427 -17.67 38.78 -7.68
C LEU A 427 -16.98 40.11 -8.05
N GLN A 428 -15.78 40.05 -8.64
CA GLN A 428 -15.08 41.21 -9.15
C GLN A 428 -15.89 41.93 -10.24
N ALA A 429 -16.48 41.19 -11.19
CA ALA A 429 -17.35 41.78 -12.20
C ALA A 429 -18.57 42.50 -11.60
N LEU A 430 -19.18 41.94 -10.55
CA LEU A 430 -20.29 42.58 -9.83
C LEU A 430 -19.84 43.84 -9.08
N LEU A 431 -18.65 43.83 -8.46
CA LEU A 431 -18.12 44.97 -7.72
C LEU A 431 -17.60 46.09 -8.65
N SER A 432 -17.19 45.76 -9.86
CA SER A 432 -16.75 46.71 -10.89
C SER A 432 -17.88 47.24 -11.76
N ALA A 433 -19.06 46.61 -11.75
CA ALA A 433 -20.21 47.10 -12.49
C ALA A 433 -20.65 48.46 -11.91
N PRO A 434 -20.87 49.49 -12.76
CA PRO A 434 -21.46 50.74 -12.28
C PRO A 434 -22.82 50.43 -11.63
N PRO A 435 -23.21 51.15 -10.56
CA PRO A 435 -24.49 50.92 -9.92
C PRO A 435 -25.58 50.94 -10.99
N PRO A 436 -26.48 49.93 -11.03
CA PRO A 436 -27.52 49.90 -12.05
C PRO A 436 -28.25 51.23 -12.00
N ARG A 437 -28.24 51.96 -13.13
CA ARG A 437 -29.04 53.20 -13.25
C ARG A 437 -30.45 52.83 -12.80
N PRO A 438 -31.09 53.62 -11.91
CA PRO A 438 -32.41 53.30 -11.40
C PRO A 438 -33.33 53.03 -12.59
N VAL A 439 -33.69 51.76 -12.76
CA VAL A 439 -34.57 51.34 -13.84
C VAL A 439 -35.93 51.89 -13.47
N VAL A 440 -36.31 53.00 -14.11
CA VAL A 440 -37.68 53.49 -14.09
C VAL A 440 -38.55 52.32 -14.54
N THR A 441 -39.36 51.84 -13.61
CA THR A 441 -40.22 50.66 -13.73
C THR A 441 -41.20 50.89 -14.87
N ALA A 442 -40.82 50.47 -16.08
CA ALA A 442 -41.76 50.30 -17.17
C ALA A 442 -42.70 49.14 -16.81
N ALA A 443 -44.00 49.43 -16.91
CA ALA A 443 -45.09 48.55 -16.53
C ALA A 443 -44.97 47.11 -17.08
N PRO A 444 -45.44 46.10 -16.33
CA PRO A 444 -45.30 44.70 -16.69
C PRO A 444 -46.02 44.39 -18.01
N ARG A 445 -45.25 44.05 -19.05
CA ARG A 445 -45.77 43.53 -20.31
C ARG A 445 -46.18 42.06 -20.11
N LYS A 446 -47.47 41.77 -20.28
CA LYS A 446 -48.06 40.42 -20.30
C LYS A 446 -47.28 39.51 -21.27
N VAL A 447 -46.67 38.46 -20.72
CA VAL A 447 -46.08 37.37 -21.50
C VAL A 447 -47.21 36.43 -21.97
N PRO A 448 -47.34 36.13 -23.28
CA PRO A 448 -48.30 35.16 -23.76
C PRO A 448 -47.88 33.73 -23.38
N ASN A 449 -48.91 32.96 -23.01
CA ASN A 449 -48.88 31.57 -22.61
C ASN A 449 -48.15 30.68 -23.65
N PRO A 450 -47.11 29.91 -23.26
CA PRO A 450 -46.42 29.01 -24.19
C PRO A 450 -47.27 27.74 -24.42
N LEU A 451 -47.71 27.59 -25.66
CA LEU A 451 -48.41 26.42 -26.18
C LEU A 451 -47.63 25.11 -25.96
N ALA A 452 -48.42 24.06 -25.74
CA ALA A 452 -48.06 22.70 -25.39
C ALA A 452 -46.93 22.10 -26.24
N ARG A 453 -45.92 21.55 -25.54
CA ARG A 453 -44.91 20.65 -26.12
C ARG A 453 -45.52 19.25 -26.32
N PRO A 454 -45.28 18.59 -27.47
CA PRO A 454 -45.73 17.21 -27.69
C PRO A 454 -44.95 16.23 -26.81
N ALA A 455 -45.63 15.19 -26.36
CA ALA A 455 -45.10 14.18 -25.44
C ALA A 455 -43.86 13.47 -26.02
N PRO A 456 -42.79 13.27 -25.22
CA PRO A 456 -41.63 12.52 -25.66
C PRO A 456 -42.00 11.04 -25.83
N ARG A 457 -41.63 10.46 -26.99
CA ARG A 457 -41.73 9.02 -27.24
C ARG A 457 -41.01 8.23 -26.14
N PRO A 458 -41.54 7.07 -25.72
CA PRO A 458 -40.90 6.25 -24.70
C PRO A 458 -39.51 5.81 -25.18
N SER A 459 -38.47 6.33 -24.52
CA SER A 459 -37.10 5.89 -24.72
C SER A 459 -37.01 4.42 -24.33
N ALA A 460 -36.64 3.56 -25.28
CA ALA A 460 -36.25 2.19 -25.01
C ALA A 460 -35.31 2.17 -23.80
N SER A 461 -35.68 1.43 -22.76
CA SER A 461 -35.01 1.36 -21.48
C SER A 461 -33.54 0.96 -21.69
N ARG A 462 -32.65 1.95 -21.78
CA ARG A 462 -31.20 1.74 -21.78
C ARG A 462 -30.83 1.36 -20.36
N LEU A 463 -30.68 0.06 -20.11
CA LEU A 463 -30.02 -0.40 -18.89
C LEU A 463 -28.71 0.40 -18.74
N PRO A 464 -28.43 0.98 -17.56
CA PRO A 464 -27.23 1.78 -17.35
C PRO A 464 -26.01 0.93 -17.70
N ALA A 465 -25.09 1.51 -18.47
CA ALA A 465 -23.85 0.83 -18.83
C ALA A 465 -23.14 0.36 -17.55
N PRO A 466 -22.70 -0.92 -17.50
CA PRO A 466 -22.06 -1.46 -16.30
C PRO A 466 -20.80 -0.66 -15.97
N ARG A 467 -20.67 -0.26 -14.71
CA ARG A 467 -19.50 0.48 -14.21
C ARG A 467 -18.24 -0.38 -14.33
N LEU A 468 -17.16 0.20 -14.82
CA LEU A 468 -15.82 -0.40 -14.79
C LEU A 468 -15.28 -0.32 -13.36
N LEU A 469 -14.85 -1.46 -12.81
CA LEU A 469 -14.28 -1.55 -11.45
C LEU A 469 -12.76 -1.33 -11.53
N THR A 470 -12.24 -0.42 -10.71
CA THR A 470 -10.79 -0.20 -10.62
C THR A 470 -10.09 -1.40 -9.98
N PRO A 471 -8.76 -1.52 -10.14
CA PRO A 471 -7.97 -2.56 -9.48
C PRO A 471 -8.28 -2.75 -7.99
N ASP A 472 -8.46 -1.66 -7.26
CA ASP A 472 -8.64 -1.64 -5.81
C ASP A 472 -10.08 -1.94 -5.36
N GLN A 473 -11.06 -1.84 -6.26
CA GLN A 473 -12.48 -2.06 -5.96
C GLN A 473 -12.91 -3.53 -6.02
N THR A 474 -12.05 -4.44 -6.45
CA THR A 474 -12.36 -5.87 -6.56
C THR A 474 -11.96 -6.59 -5.27
N SER A 475 -12.75 -6.41 -4.20
CA SER A 475 -12.60 -7.28 -3.03
C SER A 475 -12.93 -8.71 -3.44
N HIS A 476 -11.96 -9.62 -3.31
CA HIS A 476 -12.16 -11.05 -3.53
C HIS A 476 -12.82 -11.74 -2.33
N VAL A 477 -13.18 -10.99 -1.29
CA VAL A 477 -13.88 -11.47 -0.10
C VAL A 477 -15.15 -10.68 0.12
N ARG A 478 -16.26 -11.35 0.41
CA ARG A 478 -17.55 -10.71 0.68
C ARG A 478 -18.39 -11.51 1.66
N TRP A 479 -19.19 -10.82 2.45
CA TRP A 479 -20.27 -11.43 3.22
C TRP A 479 -21.25 -12.13 2.27
N ALA A 480 -21.71 -13.31 2.65
CA ALA A 480 -22.71 -14.01 1.86
C ALA A 480 -24.09 -13.33 2.03
N PRO A 481 -24.97 -13.36 1.03
CA PRO A 481 -26.31 -12.80 1.17
C PRO A 481 -27.04 -13.38 2.39
N GLY A 482 -27.61 -12.52 3.23
CA GLY A 482 -28.35 -12.92 4.43
C GLY A 482 -27.48 -13.34 5.62
N SER A 483 -26.15 -13.19 5.56
CA SER A 483 -25.29 -13.39 6.73
C SER A 483 -25.26 -12.14 7.61
N ASP A 484 -25.41 -12.32 8.91
CA ASP A 484 -25.08 -11.27 9.87
C ASP A 484 -23.57 -11.04 9.86
N ARG A 485 -23.16 -9.76 9.85
CA ARG A 485 -21.75 -9.40 10.09
C ARG A 485 -21.37 -9.93 11.47
N ILE A 486 -20.15 -10.44 11.60
CA ILE A 486 -19.64 -10.88 12.91
C ILE A 486 -19.68 -9.68 13.87
N ARG A 487 -20.60 -9.76 14.84
CA ARG A 487 -20.74 -8.88 16.00
C ARG A 487 -20.49 -9.71 17.26
N VAL A 488 -20.24 -9.04 18.38
CA VAL A 488 -20.08 -9.68 19.69
C VAL A 488 -21.36 -10.46 20.04
N GLY A 489 -21.26 -11.79 20.11
CA GLY A 489 -22.38 -12.71 20.38
C GLY A 489 -22.32 -13.99 19.52
N PRO A 490 -23.15 -15.01 19.82
CA PRO A 490 -23.26 -16.23 19.02
C PRO A 490 -23.99 -15.92 17.71
N VAL A 491 -23.25 -15.81 16.61
CA VAL A 491 -23.76 -15.47 15.29
C VAL A 491 -23.26 -16.51 14.29
N LYS A 492 -24.14 -16.95 13.39
CA LYS A 492 -23.75 -17.75 12.24
C LYS A 492 -23.21 -16.82 11.16
N ALA A 493 -21.89 -16.70 11.10
CA ALA A 493 -21.19 -15.96 10.08
C ALA A 493 -21.03 -16.80 8.81
N MET A 494 -21.30 -16.20 7.65
CA MET A 494 -21.12 -16.86 6.37
C MET A 494 -20.51 -15.89 5.37
N TRP A 495 -19.41 -16.27 4.73
CA TRP A 495 -18.75 -15.43 3.75
C TRP A 495 -18.22 -16.24 2.58
N GLN A 496 -17.94 -15.54 1.48
CA GLN A 496 -17.35 -16.12 0.28
C GLN A 496 -15.99 -15.47 0.02
N VAL A 497 -15.02 -16.29 -0.35
CA VAL A 497 -13.72 -15.85 -0.85
C VAL A 497 -13.46 -16.44 -2.23
N ALA A 498 -13.07 -15.60 -3.17
CA ALA A 498 -12.46 -16.02 -4.42
C ALA A 498 -10.97 -16.22 -4.18
N VAL A 499 -10.54 -17.48 -4.11
CA VAL A 499 -9.20 -17.84 -3.65
C VAL A 499 -8.14 -17.33 -4.62
N THR A 500 -7.21 -16.51 -4.16
CA THR A 500 -6.10 -16.00 -4.99
C THR A 500 -4.94 -16.99 -5.04
N ARG A 501 -3.95 -16.76 -5.91
CA ARG A 501 -2.72 -17.58 -5.89
C ARG A 501 -1.95 -17.40 -4.59
N ASP A 502 -1.92 -16.18 -4.07
CA ASP A 502 -1.21 -15.85 -2.83
C ASP A 502 -1.85 -16.54 -1.61
N ASP A 503 -3.19 -16.63 -1.59
CA ASP A 503 -3.94 -17.38 -0.57
C ASP A 503 -3.55 -18.86 -0.56
N VAL A 504 -3.46 -19.49 -1.74
CA VAL A 504 -3.05 -20.89 -1.88
C VAL A 504 -1.60 -21.07 -1.43
N ALA A 505 -0.69 -20.23 -1.93
CA ALA A 505 0.73 -20.34 -1.67
C ALA A 505 1.08 -20.15 -0.18
N ARG A 506 0.38 -19.25 0.51
CA ARG A 506 0.65 -18.93 1.92
C ARG A 506 -0.28 -19.64 2.90
N GLY A 507 -1.23 -20.43 2.41
CA GLY A 507 -2.25 -21.08 3.23
C GLY A 507 -3.06 -20.06 4.05
N ARG A 508 -3.52 -18.99 3.40
CA ARG A 508 -4.27 -17.90 4.04
C ARG A 508 -5.67 -17.79 3.45
N CYS A 509 -6.64 -17.41 4.27
CA CYS A 509 -7.98 -17.05 3.83
C CYS A 509 -8.43 -15.76 4.55
N PRO A 510 -8.51 -14.63 3.86
CA PRO A 510 -8.99 -13.39 4.47
C PRO A 510 -10.49 -13.48 4.87
N LEU A 511 -10.85 -12.75 5.92
CA LEU A 511 -12.24 -12.50 6.31
C LEU A 511 -12.74 -11.16 5.73
N PRO A 512 -14.05 -11.01 5.49
CA PRO A 512 -14.58 -9.76 4.97
C PRO A 512 -14.38 -8.57 5.93
N GLU A 513 -14.29 -7.37 5.36
CA GLU A 513 -14.29 -6.12 6.14
C GLU A 513 -15.54 -5.98 7.01
N GLY A 514 -15.38 -5.27 8.14
CA GLY A 514 -16.43 -5.14 9.16
C GLY A 514 -16.56 -6.36 10.09
N THR A 515 -15.60 -7.28 10.06
CA THR A 515 -15.47 -8.33 11.09
C THR A 515 -15.04 -7.69 12.41
N VAL A 516 -15.92 -7.69 13.41
CA VAL A 516 -15.64 -7.15 14.74
C VAL A 516 -15.38 -8.30 15.71
N LEU A 517 -14.10 -8.60 15.90
CA LEU A 517 -13.60 -9.51 16.92
C LEU A 517 -12.57 -8.75 17.77
N PRO A 518 -12.34 -9.12 19.04
CA PRO A 518 -11.30 -8.51 19.87
C PRO A 518 -9.92 -8.66 19.17
N PRO A 519 -9.18 -7.57 18.91
CA PRO A 519 -8.00 -7.59 18.05
C PRO A 519 -6.85 -8.47 18.55
N ASP A 520 -6.77 -8.68 19.87
CA ASP A 520 -5.74 -9.51 20.52
C ASP A 520 -6.08 -11.00 20.51
N GLU A 521 -7.23 -11.38 19.94
CA GLU A 521 -7.72 -12.74 20.02
C GLU A 521 -7.17 -13.63 18.91
N VAL A 522 -6.15 -14.41 19.25
CA VAL A 522 -5.71 -15.53 18.42
C VAL A 522 -6.53 -16.77 18.79
N ARG A 523 -7.38 -17.24 17.88
CA ARG A 523 -8.18 -18.46 18.10
C ARG A 523 -7.70 -19.61 17.22
N GLN A 524 -7.62 -20.81 17.80
CA GLN A 524 -7.46 -22.04 17.03
C GLN A 524 -8.86 -22.59 16.66
N LEU A 525 -9.07 -22.83 15.38
CA LEU A 525 -10.30 -23.41 14.85
C LEU A 525 -10.00 -24.73 14.13
N ARG A 526 -11.01 -25.59 14.05
CA ARG A 526 -11.00 -26.83 13.27
C ARG A 526 -11.79 -26.60 11.98
N LEU A 527 -11.09 -26.57 10.86
CA LEU A 527 -11.66 -26.40 9.53
C LEU A 527 -11.97 -27.75 8.87
N TYR A 528 -13.22 -27.92 8.46
CA TYR A 528 -13.69 -29.02 7.61
C TYR A 528 -13.86 -28.48 6.19
N PHE A 529 -13.16 -29.04 5.21
CA PHE A 529 -13.16 -28.53 3.83
C PHE A 529 -13.73 -29.58 2.88
N GLU A 530 -14.77 -29.23 2.13
CA GLU A 530 -15.35 -30.06 1.07
C GLU A 530 -15.09 -29.47 -0.32
N HIS A 531 -14.52 -30.28 -1.22
CA HIS A 531 -14.25 -29.87 -2.59
C HIS A 531 -14.43 -31.04 -3.56
N ALA A 532 -15.16 -30.83 -4.65
CA ALA A 532 -15.41 -31.85 -5.68
C ALA A 532 -15.96 -33.18 -5.11
N GLY A 533 -16.83 -33.11 -4.08
CA GLY A 533 -17.40 -34.28 -3.42
C GLY A 533 -16.41 -35.05 -2.51
N SER A 534 -15.20 -34.53 -2.32
CA SER A 534 -14.20 -35.08 -1.40
C SER A 534 -14.04 -34.16 -0.19
N ALA A 535 -14.24 -34.71 1.00
CA ALA A 535 -13.91 -34.03 2.25
C ALA A 535 -12.42 -34.22 2.56
N LEU A 536 -11.71 -33.13 2.81
CA LEU A 536 -10.36 -33.19 3.37
C LEU A 536 -10.42 -33.57 4.86
N PRO A 537 -9.39 -34.24 5.40
CA PRO A 537 -9.28 -34.44 6.84
C PRO A 537 -9.39 -33.09 7.59
N PRO A 538 -10.05 -33.07 8.77
CA PRO A 538 -10.17 -31.85 9.56
C PRO A 538 -8.80 -31.26 9.87
N GLN A 539 -8.63 -29.96 9.67
CA GLN A 539 -7.34 -29.29 9.82
C GLN A 539 -7.41 -28.17 10.86
N ARG A 540 -6.33 -27.97 11.61
CA ARG A 540 -6.21 -26.87 12.56
C ARG A 540 -5.81 -25.60 11.81
N VAL A 541 -6.60 -24.55 11.94
CA VAL A 541 -6.33 -23.23 11.37
C VAL A 541 -6.30 -22.19 12.49
N THR A 542 -5.57 -21.11 12.27
CA THR A 542 -5.44 -20.03 13.26
C THR A 542 -6.13 -18.78 12.72
N LEU A 543 -7.17 -18.33 13.42
CA LEU A 543 -7.79 -17.04 13.20
C LEU A 543 -6.94 -15.96 13.90
N ARG A 544 -6.52 -14.95 13.16
CA ARG A 544 -5.70 -13.85 13.68
C ARG A 544 -6.02 -12.53 13.00
N CYS A 545 -5.77 -11.43 13.71
CA CYS A 545 -5.82 -10.09 13.16
C CYS A 545 -4.42 -9.68 12.69
N LEU A 546 -4.16 -9.73 11.39
CA LEU A 546 -2.91 -9.24 10.82
C LEU A 546 -3.12 -7.81 10.35
N ALA A 547 -2.70 -6.87 11.20
CA ALA A 547 -2.73 -5.45 10.97
C ALA A 547 -4.10 -4.92 10.52
N GLY A 548 -5.08 -5.16 11.39
CA GLY A 548 -6.45 -4.68 11.26
C GLY A 548 -7.35 -5.53 10.36
N ARG A 549 -6.80 -6.53 9.67
CA ARG A 549 -7.57 -7.46 8.84
C ARG A 549 -7.55 -8.85 9.46
N TRP A 550 -8.74 -9.42 9.61
CA TRP A 550 -8.89 -10.78 10.08
C TRP A 550 -8.57 -11.76 8.95
N GLU A 551 -7.76 -12.77 9.24
CA GLU A 551 -7.47 -13.86 8.32
C GLU A 551 -7.42 -15.19 9.07
N LEU A 552 -7.78 -16.26 8.36
CA LEU A 552 -7.41 -17.62 8.73
C LEU A 552 -6.03 -17.90 8.14
N SER A 553 -5.15 -18.46 8.95
CA SER A 553 -3.81 -18.89 8.55
C SER A 553 -3.66 -20.40 8.71
N ARG A 554 -2.67 -20.97 8.03
CA ARG A 554 -2.38 -22.41 7.96
C ARG A 554 -3.48 -23.23 7.28
N VAL A 555 -4.23 -22.61 6.37
CA VAL A 555 -5.23 -23.29 5.54
C VAL A 555 -4.51 -24.15 4.50
N ARG A 556 -4.69 -25.46 4.59
CA ARG A 556 -4.29 -26.44 3.56
C ARG A 556 -5.41 -26.52 2.52
N TRP A 557 -5.17 -25.88 1.39
CA TRP A 557 -6.09 -25.89 0.26
C TRP A 557 -6.04 -27.25 -0.47
N PRO A 558 -7.18 -27.74 -1.01
CA PRO A 558 -7.19 -28.92 -1.87
C PRO A 558 -6.24 -28.73 -3.06
N LYS A 559 -5.45 -29.75 -3.42
CA LYS A 559 -4.49 -29.66 -4.55
C LYS A 559 -5.16 -29.36 -5.90
N SER A 560 -6.42 -29.74 -6.06
CA SER A 560 -7.23 -29.47 -7.26
C SER A 560 -7.91 -28.10 -7.24
N LEU A 561 -7.84 -27.35 -6.13
CA LEU A 561 -8.44 -26.03 -6.01
C LEU A 561 -7.61 -25.03 -6.82
N ARG A 562 -8.27 -24.38 -7.78
CA ARG A 562 -7.64 -23.39 -8.66
C ARG A 562 -7.87 -21.98 -8.12
N SER A 563 -6.94 -21.08 -8.43
CA SER A 563 -7.13 -19.65 -8.18
C SER A 563 -8.35 -19.11 -8.93
N GLY A 564 -9.12 -18.25 -8.27
CA GLY A 564 -10.39 -17.71 -8.71
C GLY A 564 -11.63 -18.50 -8.28
N LEU A 565 -11.49 -19.73 -7.77
CA LEU A 565 -12.64 -20.51 -7.26
C LEU A 565 -13.24 -19.84 -6.02
N LEU A 566 -14.57 -19.82 -5.96
CA LEU A 566 -15.34 -19.33 -4.83
C LEU A 566 -15.47 -20.42 -3.76
N VAL A 567 -14.99 -20.12 -2.57
CA VAL A 567 -15.11 -20.97 -1.38
C VAL A 567 -16.03 -20.26 -0.40
N THR A 568 -17.08 -20.95 0.03
CA THR A 568 -18.01 -20.45 1.03
C THR A 568 -17.62 -21.00 2.39
N PHE A 569 -17.40 -20.11 3.35
CA PHE A 569 -17.09 -20.42 4.73
C PHE A 569 -18.33 -20.20 5.60
N ILE A 570 -18.56 -21.11 6.53
CA ILE A 570 -19.62 -21.02 7.54
C ILE A 570 -18.99 -21.24 8.90
N TRP A 571 -19.18 -20.26 9.79
CA TRP A 571 -18.66 -20.28 11.14
C TRP A 571 -19.78 -19.93 12.13
N ARG A 572 -19.87 -20.67 13.24
CA ARG A 572 -20.58 -20.18 14.41
C ARG A 572 -19.55 -19.55 15.35
N THR A 573 -19.67 -18.25 15.63
CA THR A 573 -18.66 -17.48 16.38
C THR A 573 -18.46 -17.95 17.83
N ASP A 574 -19.42 -18.67 18.39
CA ASP A 574 -19.37 -19.37 19.68
C ASP A 574 -18.65 -20.72 19.61
N GLY A 575 -18.44 -21.25 18.41
CA GLY A 575 -17.86 -22.56 18.16
C GLY A 575 -16.39 -22.52 17.72
N THR A 576 -15.71 -23.64 17.92
CA THR A 576 -14.34 -23.88 17.45
C THR A 576 -14.29 -24.52 16.07
N THR A 577 -15.44 -24.79 15.44
CA THR A 577 -15.54 -25.47 14.15
C THR A 577 -15.92 -24.50 13.04
N LEU A 578 -15.26 -24.67 11.91
CA LEU A 578 -15.45 -23.89 10.69
C LEU A 578 -15.67 -24.88 9.54
N THR A 579 -16.63 -24.63 8.68
CA THR A 579 -16.81 -25.43 7.44
C THR A 579 -16.52 -24.56 6.23
N ALA A 580 -15.90 -25.15 5.21
CA ALA A 580 -15.66 -24.51 3.92
C ALA A 580 -16.07 -25.47 2.80
N ALA A 581 -16.72 -24.94 1.77
CA ALA A 581 -17.11 -25.73 0.61
C ALA A 581 -17.03 -24.92 -0.69
N THR A 582 -16.67 -25.60 -1.78
CA THR A 582 -16.84 -25.08 -3.15
C THR A 582 -18.14 -25.59 -3.74
N LYS A 583 -18.89 -24.73 -4.44
CA LYS A 583 -20.14 -25.13 -5.10
C LYS A 583 -19.89 -25.53 -6.56
N PRO A 584 -20.34 -26.70 -7.04
CA PRO A 584 -20.18 -27.09 -8.44
C PRO A 584 -20.99 -26.19 -9.38
N LEU A 585 -20.47 -25.91 -10.57
CA LEU A 585 -21.21 -25.23 -11.63
C LEU A 585 -22.26 -26.16 -12.23
N ARG A 586 -23.39 -25.60 -12.68
CA ARG A 586 -24.40 -26.36 -13.45
C ARG A 586 -23.82 -26.89 -14.77
N GLN A 587 -22.96 -26.10 -15.41
CA GLN A 587 -22.24 -26.45 -16.63
C GLN A 587 -20.78 -26.01 -16.45
N PRO A 588 -19.79 -26.89 -16.65
CA PRO A 588 -18.39 -26.48 -16.61
C PRO A 588 -18.11 -25.41 -17.67
N GLU A 589 -17.27 -24.44 -17.32
CA GLU A 589 -16.85 -23.37 -18.23
C GLU A 589 -15.34 -23.46 -18.45
N ARG A 590 -14.88 -23.20 -19.67
CA ARG A 590 -13.45 -23.03 -19.97
C ARG A 590 -13.18 -21.58 -20.30
N ILE A 591 -12.30 -20.94 -19.53
CA ILE A 591 -11.89 -19.55 -19.71
C ILE A 591 -10.43 -19.53 -20.18
N ASP A 592 -10.22 -19.04 -21.39
CA ASP A 592 -8.90 -18.95 -22.03
C ASP A 592 -8.13 -20.27 -21.99
N GLY A 593 -8.84 -21.37 -22.28
CA GLY A 593 -8.26 -22.72 -22.25
C GLY A 593 -8.32 -23.43 -20.89
N ILE A 594 -8.67 -22.74 -19.80
CA ILE A 594 -8.64 -23.30 -18.43
C ILE A 594 -10.05 -23.68 -17.97
N GLU A 595 -10.24 -24.95 -17.66
CA GLU A 595 -11.52 -25.51 -17.22
C GLU A 595 -11.83 -25.22 -15.73
N PHE A 596 -13.05 -24.75 -15.49
CA PHE A 596 -13.66 -24.50 -14.20
C PHE A 596 -14.91 -25.37 -14.04
N ARG A 597 -14.95 -26.18 -12.98
CA ARG A 597 -16.08 -27.06 -12.63
C ARG A 597 -16.89 -26.57 -11.42
N HIS A 598 -16.38 -25.57 -10.72
CA HIS A 598 -16.97 -25.00 -9.51
C HIS A 598 -17.13 -23.49 -9.70
N GLU A 599 -18.05 -22.88 -8.97
CA GLU A 599 -18.30 -21.45 -9.01
C GLU A 599 -16.99 -20.68 -8.78
N PHE A 600 -16.81 -19.60 -9.53
CA PHE A 600 -15.59 -18.81 -9.53
C PHE A 600 -15.93 -17.33 -9.73
N ASP A 601 -15.00 -16.46 -9.33
CA ASP A 601 -15.09 -15.03 -9.57
C ASP A 601 -14.35 -14.67 -10.86
N ARG A 602 -15.09 -14.20 -11.86
CA ARG A 602 -14.55 -13.81 -13.19
C ARG A 602 -13.50 -12.72 -13.09
N LEU A 603 -13.61 -11.80 -12.13
CA LEU A 603 -12.66 -10.71 -11.94
C LEU A 603 -11.32 -11.26 -11.46
N VAL A 604 -11.36 -12.12 -10.44
CA VAL A 604 -10.16 -12.76 -9.88
C VAL A 604 -9.53 -13.69 -10.90
N VAL A 605 -10.33 -14.52 -11.59
CA VAL A 605 -9.84 -15.40 -12.67
C VAL A 605 -9.14 -14.58 -13.77
N THR A 606 -9.69 -13.42 -14.15
CA THR A 606 -9.07 -12.56 -15.16
C THR A 606 -7.67 -12.13 -14.74
N ARG A 607 -7.47 -11.71 -13.49
CA ARG A 607 -6.16 -11.31 -12.95
C ARG A 607 -5.21 -12.48 -12.75
N GLU A 608 -5.70 -13.55 -12.13
CA GLU A 608 -4.87 -14.68 -11.74
C GLU A 608 -4.37 -15.50 -12.93
N LEU A 609 -5.16 -15.56 -14.00
CA LEU A 609 -4.76 -16.23 -15.23
C LEU A 609 -3.97 -15.33 -16.19
N ALA A 610 -3.58 -14.12 -15.78
CA ALA A 610 -2.72 -13.25 -16.59
C ALA A 610 -1.36 -13.93 -16.87
N PRO A 611 -0.79 -13.75 -18.08
CA PRO A 611 0.51 -14.32 -18.42
C PRO A 611 1.61 -13.94 -17.42
N GLY A 612 2.52 -14.88 -17.14
CA GLY A 612 3.63 -14.68 -16.18
C GLY A 612 3.23 -14.68 -14.70
N GLY A 613 2.03 -15.15 -14.35
CA GLY A 613 1.62 -15.32 -12.96
C GLY A 613 2.20 -16.57 -12.27
N ARG A 614 2.77 -17.52 -13.00
CA ARG A 614 3.28 -18.79 -12.44
C ARG A 614 4.64 -18.59 -11.74
N PRO A 615 4.86 -19.13 -10.52
CA PRO A 615 6.15 -19.05 -9.82
C PRO A 615 7.31 -19.82 -10.48
N SER A 616 7.01 -20.78 -11.37
CA SER A 616 8.04 -21.66 -11.94
C SER A 616 8.67 -21.17 -13.25
N GLY A 617 8.28 -19.99 -13.74
CA GLY A 617 8.90 -19.37 -14.91
C GLY A 617 9.00 -17.87 -14.66
N GLY A 618 10.23 -17.36 -14.47
CA GLY A 618 10.47 -15.95 -14.23
C GLY A 618 9.78 -15.07 -15.27
N ALA A 619 9.28 -13.91 -14.84
CA ALA A 619 8.66 -12.90 -15.71
C ALA A 619 9.55 -12.46 -16.90
N LEU A 620 10.83 -12.85 -16.89
CA LEU A 620 11.87 -12.56 -17.87
C LEU A 620 11.69 -13.25 -19.25
N SER A 621 10.63 -14.06 -19.47
CA SER A 621 10.43 -14.78 -20.75
C SER A 621 9.06 -14.56 -21.40
N LEU A 622 8.34 -13.50 -21.04
CA LEU A 622 7.06 -13.20 -21.67
C LEU A 622 7.26 -12.62 -23.08
N SER A 623 6.54 -13.15 -24.06
CA SER A 623 6.42 -12.51 -25.37
C SER A 623 5.75 -11.14 -25.27
N MET A 624 5.88 -10.31 -26.31
CA MET A 624 5.28 -8.97 -26.34
C MET A 624 3.76 -8.99 -26.20
N GLU A 625 3.08 -9.93 -26.85
CA GLU A 625 1.63 -10.12 -26.72
C GLU A 625 1.25 -10.48 -25.29
N ASN A 626 2.06 -11.31 -24.63
CA ASN A 626 1.83 -11.71 -23.25
C ASN A 626 2.05 -10.55 -22.26
N TRP A 627 2.99 -9.65 -22.54
CA TRP A 627 3.13 -8.40 -21.79
C TRP A 627 1.90 -7.52 -21.91
N VAL A 628 1.37 -7.31 -23.12
CA VAL A 628 0.15 -6.52 -23.34
C VAL A 628 -1.05 -7.15 -22.61
N LEU A 629 -1.24 -8.47 -22.74
CA LEU A 629 -2.32 -9.18 -22.06
C LEU A 629 -2.16 -9.16 -20.53
N ARG A 630 -0.94 -9.31 -20.01
CA ARG A 630 -0.65 -9.21 -18.57
C ARG A 630 -1.02 -7.82 -18.05
N THR A 631 -0.57 -6.77 -18.73
CA THR A 631 -0.84 -5.39 -18.35
C THR A 631 -2.34 -5.09 -18.34
N LEU A 632 -3.06 -5.48 -19.40
CA LEU A 632 -4.51 -5.30 -19.48
C LEU A 632 -5.23 -6.03 -18.35
N ARG A 633 -4.89 -7.29 -18.09
CA ARG A 633 -5.62 -8.13 -17.12
C ARG A 633 -5.31 -7.78 -15.68
N VAL A 634 -4.07 -7.38 -15.36
CA VAL A 634 -3.65 -7.05 -14.00
C VAL A 634 -4.05 -5.63 -13.61
N LEU A 635 -3.91 -4.66 -14.53
CA LEU A 635 -4.05 -3.23 -14.24
C LEU A 635 -5.28 -2.58 -14.87
N GLY A 636 -5.91 -3.22 -15.85
CA GLY A 636 -7.12 -2.71 -16.49
C GLY A 636 -8.32 -2.71 -15.54
N HIS A 637 -9.25 -1.80 -15.80
CA HIS A 637 -10.52 -1.75 -15.09
C HIS A 637 -11.39 -2.93 -15.53
N LEU A 638 -11.92 -3.70 -14.57
CA LEU A 638 -12.65 -4.92 -14.83
C LEU A 638 -14.16 -4.68 -14.89
N CYS A 639 -14.83 -5.31 -15.85
CA CYS A 639 -16.29 -5.45 -15.83
C CYS A 639 -16.70 -6.73 -15.10
N PRO A 640 -17.93 -6.81 -14.56
CA PRO A 640 -18.48 -8.04 -13.95
C PRO A 640 -18.36 -9.31 -14.82
N GLN A 641 -18.28 -9.16 -16.15
CA GLN A 641 -18.10 -10.27 -17.09
C GLN A 641 -16.66 -10.81 -17.18
N GLY A 642 -15.68 -10.19 -16.50
CA GLY A 642 -14.26 -10.54 -16.60
C GLY A 642 -13.51 -9.88 -17.76
N THR A 643 -14.11 -8.90 -18.44
CA THR A 643 -13.38 -8.09 -19.43
C THR A 643 -12.52 -7.04 -18.74
N ALA A 644 -11.32 -6.79 -19.23
CA ALA A 644 -10.41 -5.79 -18.68
C ALA A 644 -10.19 -4.66 -19.69
N THR A 645 -10.24 -3.40 -19.24
CA THR A 645 -10.14 -2.23 -20.12
C THR A 645 -9.05 -1.29 -19.63
N LEU A 646 -8.19 -0.84 -20.54
CA LEU A 646 -7.13 0.12 -20.26
C LEU A 646 -7.10 1.17 -21.37
N ALA A 647 -6.77 2.42 -21.04
CA ALA A 647 -6.53 3.43 -22.05
C ALA A 647 -5.26 3.09 -22.84
N GLU A 648 -5.31 3.22 -24.16
CA GLU A 648 -4.20 2.85 -25.05
C GLU A 648 -2.94 3.69 -24.76
N ASP A 649 -3.12 4.98 -24.47
CA ASP A 649 -2.05 5.92 -24.07
C ASP A 649 -1.36 5.58 -22.74
N ALA A 650 -1.93 4.67 -21.95
CA ALA A 650 -1.41 4.22 -20.66
C ALA A 650 -0.76 2.84 -20.72
N LEU A 651 -0.86 2.11 -21.84
CA LEU A 651 -0.35 0.75 -21.96
C LEU A 651 1.16 0.67 -21.72
N LEU A 652 1.94 1.46 -22.45
CA LEU A 652 3.41 1.45 -22.41
C LEU A 652 3.95 1.68 -20.99
N ARG A 653 3.50 2.76 -20.33
CA ARG A 653 3.91 3.10 -18.96
C ARG A 653 3.58 1.99 -17.97
N ASN A 654 2.43 1.32 -18.15
CA ASN A 654 2.01 0.25 -17.27
C ASN A 654 2.76 -1.08 -17.53
N CYS A 655 3.13 -1.39 -18.78
CA CYS A 655 4.00 -2.53 -19.06
C CYS A 655 5.36 -2.37 -18.35
N LEU A 656 5.99 -1.19 -18.46
CA LEU A 656 7.24 -0.89 -17.77
C LEU A 656 7.09 -1.00 -16.24
N ARG A 657 5.98 -0.50 -15.68
CA ARG A 657 5.68 -0.62 -14.24
C ARG A 657 5.55 -2.07 -13.76
N LEU A 658 5.13 -2.99 -14.64
CA LEU A 658 5.06 -4.41 -14.34
C LEU A 658 6.39 -5.15 -14.56
N GLY A 659 7.47 -4.43 -14.87
CA GLY A 659 8.81 -4.98 -15.03
C GLY A 659 9.16 -5.39 -16.46
N MET A 660 8.43 -4.91 -17.47
CA MET A 660 8.82 -5.11 -18.87
C MET A 660 10.16 -4.39 -19.15
N PRO A 661 11.14 -5.03 -19.80
CA PRO A 661 12.39 -4.39 -20.19
C PRO A 661 12.19 -3.19 -21.13
N PRO A 662 12.89 -2.05 -20.92
CA PRO A 662 12.74 -0.85 -21.75
C PRO A 662 13.08 -1.04 -23.24
N GLU A 663 14.00 -1.93 -23.57
CA GLU A 663 14.43 -2.27 -24.93
C GLU A 663 13.31 -2.89 -25.78
N MET A 664 12.26 -3.43 -25.14
CA MET A 664 11.13 -4.07 -25.82
C MET A 664 10.00 -3.09 -26.18
N THR A 665 10.14 -1.81 -25.84
CA THR A 665 9.03 -0.84 -25.91
C THR A 665 8.53 -0.57 -27.33
N ASP A 666 9.42 -0.56 -28.32
CA ASP A 666 9.10 -0.26 -29.72
C ASP A 666 8.24 -1.36 -30.38
N GLU A 667 8.20 -2.57 -29.81
CA GLU A 667 7.44 -3.69 -30.36
C GLU A 667 5.97 -3.72 -29.88
N ILE A 668 5.60 -2.91 -28.87
CA ILE A 668 4.24 -2.90 -28.30
C ILE A 668 3.15 -2.64 -29.37
N PRO A 669 3.27 -1.63 -30.25
CA PRO A 669 2.25 -1.36 -31.26
C PRO A 669 2.03 -2.56 -32.20
N LYS A 670 3.09 -3.29 -32.54
CA LYS A 670 3.02 -4.52 -33.36
C LYS A 670 2.28 -5.63 -32.61
N ALA A 671 2.58 -5.83 -31.33
CA ALA A 671 1.90 -6.81 -30.49
C ALA A 671 0.41 -6.49 -30.27
N VAL A 672 0.06 -5.21 -30.11
CA VAL A 672 -1.35 -4.77 -30.05
C VAL A 672 -2.08 -5.11 -31.34
N LYS A 673 -1.51 -4.79 -32.51
CA LYS A 673 -2.09 -5.17 -33.81
C LYS A 673 -2.28 -6.68 -33.94
N ALA A 674 -1.28 -7.47 -33.54
CA ALA A 674 -1.37 -8.93 -33.56
C ALA A 674 -2.50 -9.47 -32.65
N LEU A 675 -2.65 -8.93 -31.45
CA LEU A 675 -3.71 -9.31 -30.51
C LEU A 675 -5.11 -8.89 -30.97
N VAL A 676 -5.23 -7.74 -31.64
CA VAL A 676 -6.48 -7.30 -32.27
C VAL A 676 -6.86 -8.21 -33.42
N ALA A 677 -5.90 -8.54 -34.30
CA ALA A 677 -6.11 -9.48 -35.41
C ALA A 677 -6.51 -10.88 -34.92
N ALA A 678 -5.93 -11.33 -33.81
CA ALA A 678 -6.28 -12.59 -33.15
C ALA A 678 -7.59 -12.54 -32.34
N GLY A 679 -8.27 -11.38 -32.29
CA GLY A 679 -9.52 -11.20 -31.54
C GLY A 679 -9.39 -11.32 -30.01
N ARG A 680 -8.17 -11.32 -29.47
CA ARG A 680 -7.88 -11.44 -28.03
C ARG A 680 -8.11 -10.12 -27.29
N ILE A 681 -7.95 -9.01 -27.99
CA ILE A 681 -8.29 -7.66 -27.51
C ILE A 681 -9.08 -6.92 -28.59
N ARG A 682 -9.81 -5.88 -28.19
CA ARG A 682 -10.52 -4.97 -29.10
C ARG A 682 -10.10 -3.53 -28.82
N GLN A 683 -9.83 -2.76 -29.87
CA GLN A 683 -9.77 -1.30 -29.78
C GLN A 683 -11.20 -0.76 -29.82
N VAL A 684 -11.57 0.05 -28.83
CA VAL A 684 -12.89 0.65 -28.72
C VAL A 684 -12.77 2.11 -28.27
N ARG A 685 -13.72 2.95 -28.68
CA ARG A 685 -13.76 4.34 -28.23
C ARG A 685 -14.60 4.46 -26.95
N GLY A 686 -13.99 4.96 -25.88
CA GLY A 686 -14.63 5.21 -24.61
C GLY A 686 -14.49 6.67 -24.17
N GLY A 687 -14.78 6.91 -22.89
CA GLY A 687 -14.67 8.21 -22.25
C GLY A 687 -13.78 8.13 -21.02
N ARG A 688 -13.07 9.22 -20.73
CA ARG A 688 -12.43 9.44 -19.44
C ARG A 688 -13.19 10.59 -18.77
N ASP A 689 -13.74 10.35 -17.58
CA ASP A 689 -14.47 11.40 -16.87
C ASP A 689 -13.52 12.43 -16.26
N THR A 690 -14.07 13.45 -15.58
CA THR A 690 -13.29 14.52 -14.94
C THR A 690 -12.36 14.03 -13.84
N TYR A 691 -12.55 12.81 -13.32
CA TYR A 691 -11.70 12.21 -12.29
C TYR A 691 -10.62 11.30 -12.88
N GLY A 692 -10.63 11.09 -14.19
CA GLY A 692 -9.71 10.17 -14.84
C GLY A 692 -10.21 8.72 -14.91
N ASP A 693 -11.42 8.43 -14.41
CA ASP A 693 -12.00 7.08 -14.49
C ASP A 693 -12.45 6.78 -15.93
N LEU A 694 -12.19 5.53 -16.36
CA LEU A 694 -12.55 5.07 -17.69
C LEU A 694 -14.02 4.62 -17.74
N TRP A 695 -14.71 4.95 -18.82
CA TRP A 695 -16.08 4.57 -19.10
C TRP A 695 -16.21 3.97 -20.51
N TYR A 696 -16.98 2.88 -20.61
CA TYR A 696 -17.36 2.28 -21.88
C TYR A 696 -18.81 1.80 -21.86
N PRO A 697 -19.67 2.25 -22.80
CA PRO A 697 -19.42 3.31 -23.79
C PRO A 697 -19.14 4.68 -23.16
N ALA A 698 -18.57 5.62 -23.93
CA ALA A 698 -18.35 7.00 -23.48
C ALA A 698 -19.66 7.66 -23.04
N ARG A 699 -19.66 8.38 -21.91
CA ARG A 699 -20.81 9.19 -21.51
C ARG A 699 -20.74 10.57 -22.15
N ARG A 700 -21.87 11.26 -22.18
CA ARG A 700 -21.93 12.64 -22.67
C ARG A 700 -21.11 13.53 -21.74
N GLY A 701 -20.12 14.23 -22.29
CA GLY A 701 -19.23 15.13 -21.54
C GLY A 701 -17.92 14.48 -21.08
N ASP A 702 -17.78 13.16 -21.20
CA ASP A 702 -16.49 12.50 -20.97
C ASP A 702 -15.50 12.89 -22.08
N MET A 703 -14.21 12.97 -21.73
CA MET A 703 -13.14 13.17 -22.70
C MET A 703 -12.99 11.89 -23.56
N PRO A 704 -13.22 11.94 -24.89
CA PRO A 704 -13.08 10.77 -25.74
C PRO A 704 -11.67 10.19 -25.64
N THR A 705 -11.57 8.88 -25.39
CA THR A 705 -10.29 8.19 -25.18
C THR A 705 -10.32 6.83 -25.88
N ASP A 706 -9.23 6.47 -26.56
CA ASP A 706 -9.07 5.15 -27.16
C ASP A 706 -8.71 4.12 -26.10
N LEU A 707 -9.48 3.03 -26.07
CA LEU A 707 -9.39 1.98 -25.06
C LEU A 707 -9.04 0.64 -25.70
N LEU A 708 -8.15 -0.08 -25.05
CA LEU A 708 -7.86 -1.48 -25.31
C LEU A 708 -8.67 -2.34 -24.34
N ARG A 709 -9.52 -3.21 -24.90
CA ARG A 709 -10.40 -4.09 -24.13
C ARG A 709 -10.05 -5.55 -24.35
N TYR A 710 -9.59 -6.20 -23.29
CA TYR A 710 -9.45 -7.65 -23.21
C TYR A 710 -10.82 -8.34 -23.11
N GLN A 711 -11.01 -9.38 -23.93
CA GLN A 711 -12.20 -10.22 -23.91
C GLN A 711 -11.78 -11.67 -23.58
N PRO A 712 -12.21 -12.23 -22.42
CA PRO A 712 -11.93 -13.63 -22.13
C PRO A 712 -12.67 -14.53 -23.13
N THR A 713 -12.00 -15.59 -23.59
CA THR A 713 -12.65 -16.62 -24.42
C THR A 713 -13.35 -17.59 -23.48
N ILE A 714 -14.69 -17.60 -23.48
CA ILE A 714 -15.51 -18.44 -22.61
C ILE A 714 -16.18 -19.52 -23.45
N GLU A 715 -15.80 -20.77 -23.23
CA GLU A 715 -16.43 -21.95 -23.82
C GLU A 715 -17.27 -22.65 -22.75
N VAL A 716 -18.59 -22.70 -22.95
CA VAL A 716 -19.47 -23.48 -22.07
C VAL A 716 -19.36 -24.94 -22.50
N MET A 717 -18.86 -25.78 -21.61
CA MET A 717 -18.69 -27.20 -21.88
C MET A 717 -20.00 -27.93 -21.62
N LYS A 718 -20.36 -28.87 -22.51
CA LYS A 718 -21.47 -29.78 -22.23
C LYS A 718 -21.16 -30.49 -20.91
N PRO A 719 -22.11 -30.56 -19.96
CA PRO A 719 -21.90 -31.34 -18.75
C PRO A 719 -21.57 -32.75 -19.21
N GLN A 720 -20.32 -33.16 -19.01
CA GLN A 720 -19.95 -34.55 -19.20
C GLN A 720 -20.92 -35.28 -18.29
N ARG A 721 -21.80 -36.12 -18.86
CA ARG A 721 -22.63 -37.00 -18.06
C ARG A 721 -21.62 -37.86 -17.31
N VAL A 722 -21.26 -37.41 -16.12
CA VAL A 722 -20.75 -38.28 -15.08
C VAL A 722 -21.95 -39.15 -14.88
N GLY A 723 -21.99 -40.27 -15.61
CA GLY A 723 -23.01 -41.26 -15.38
C GLY A 723 -22.97 -41.45 -13.89
N ARG A 724 -24.08 -41.16 -13.21
CA ARG A 724 -24.40 -41.86 -11.97
C ARG A 724 -24.61 -43.30 -12.38
N THR A 725 -23.54 -43.92 -12.86
CA THR A 725 -23.35 -45.34 -12.80
C THR A 725 -23.27 -45.57 -11.30
N GLY A 726 -24.42 -45.84 -10.67
CA GLY A 726 -24.41 -46.65 -9.47
C GLY A 726 -23.45 -47.77 -9.77
N VAL A 727 -22.39 -47.86 -8.97
CA VAL A 727 -21.21 -48.70 -9.17
C VAL A 727 -21.52 -49.89 -10.09
N PRO A 728 -21.22 -49.82 -11.40
CA PRO A 728 -21.12 -51.02 -12.19
C PRO A 728 -19.80 -51.61 -11.74
N THR A 729 -19.86 -52.73 -11.05
CA THR A 729 -18.70 -53.54 -10.67
C THR A 729 -17.94 -54.10 -11.89
N ASN A 730 -18.17 -53.59 -13.11
CA ASN A 730 -17.33 -53.85 -14.26
C ASN A 730 -16.03 -53.05 -14.16
N ARG A 731 -15.10 -53.63 -13.39
CA ARG A 731 -13.67 -53.36 -13.43
C ARG A 731 -13.15 -53.65 -14.85
N SER A 732 -13.19 -52.64 -15.71
CA SER A 732 -12.44 -52.68 -16.96
C SER A 732 -10.95 -52.75 -16.65
N ALA A 733 -10.22 -53.57 -17.42
CA ALA A 733 -8.79 -53.78 -17.26
C ALA A 733 -8.04 -52.44 -17.43
N HIS A 734 -7.56 -51.88 -16.32
CA HIS A 734 -6.72 -50.68 -16.37
C HIS A 734 -5.32 -51.09 -16.83
N PRO A 735 -4.79 -50.52 -17.93
CA PRO A 735 -3.39 -50.69 -18.28
C PRO A 735 -2.54 -50.00 -17.19
N VAL A 736 -1.71 -50.78 -16.51
CA VAL A 736 -0.76 -50.26 -15.53
C VAL A 736 0.55 -50.01 -16.28
N HIS A 737 0.98 -48.75 -16.36
CA HIS A 737 2.28 -48.39 -16.92
C HIS A 737 3.40 -49.01 -16.10
N GLY A 738 4.55 -49.29 -16.73
CA GLY A 738 5.69 -49.84 -16.01
C GLY A 738 6.16 -48.91 -14.89
N PHE A 739 6.54 -49.45 -13.74
CA PHE A 739 6.98 -48.64 -12.60
C PHE A 739 8.02 -49.37 -11.74
N VAL A 740 8.82 -48.58 -11.03
CA VAL A 740 9.82 -49.07 -10.08
C VAL A 740 9.17 -49.31 -8.72
N ARG A 741 9.38 -50.50 -8.15
CA ARG A 741 8.85 -50.92 -6.85
C ARG A 741 9.99 -51.31 -5.93
N ARG A 742 9.89 -50.95 -4.64
CA ARG A 742 10.84 -51.36 -3.60
C ARG A 742 10.74 -52.88 -3.31
N LEU A 743 11.88 -53.54 -3.23
CA LEU A 743 12.01 -54.93 -2.83
C LEU A 743 12.05 -55.05 -1.28
N PRO A 744 11.59 -56.19 -0.72
CA PRO A 744 11.82 -56.52 0.69
C PRO A 744 13.34 -56.57 1.00
N ALA A 745 13.69 -56.40 2.28
CA ALA A 745 15.09 -56.50 2.70
C ALA A 745 15.65 -57.91 2.36
N GLY A 746 16.82 -57.94 1.71
CA GLY A 746 17.49 -59.18 1.28
C GLY A 746 17.02 -59.76 -0.06
N ALA A 747 16.11 -59.10 -0.77
CA ALA A 747 15.70 -59.49 -2.11
C ALA A 747 16.39 -58.62 -3.18
N HIS A 748 16.76 -59.25 -4.30
CA HIS A 748 17.44 -58.59 -5.42
C HIS A 748 16.58 -58.66 -6.68
N ALA A 749 16.65 -57.63 -7.54
CA ALA A 749 16.01 -57.62 -8.84
C ALA A 749 16.70 -58.64 -9.75
N SER A 750 15.93 -59.44 -10.47
CA SER A 750 16.50 -60.34 -11.46
C SER A 750 17.05 -59.56 -12.65
N GLU A 751 18.05 -60.11 -13.34
CA GLU A 751 18.62 -59.51 -14.56
C GLU A 751 17.55 -59.13 -15.58
N LYS A 752 16.51 -59.97 -15.73
CA LYS A 752 15.36 -59.68 -16.59
C LYS A 752 14.60 -58.40 -16.20
N GLN A 753 14.47 -58.07 -14.90
CA GLN A 753 13.82 -56.81 -14.50
C GLN A 753 14.75 -55.61 -14.68
N ILE A 754 16.06 -55.82 -14.58
CA ILE A 754 17.07 -54.78 -14.85
C ILE A 754 17.08 -54.44 -16.35
N GLU A 755 17.00 -55.44 -17.21
CA GLU A 755 16.90 -55.28 -18.67
C GLU A 755 15.59 -54.61 -19.10
N LEU A 756 14.44 -55.06 -18.56
CA LEU A 756 13.16 -54.40 -18.82
C LEU A 756 13.15 -52.93 -18.35
N HIS A 757 13.89 -52.61 -17.30
CA HIS A 757 14.06 -51.23 -16.85
C HIS A 757 14.91 -50.40 -17.81
N SER A 758 16.02 -50.94 -18.33
CA SER A 758 16.87 -50.23 -19.29
C SER A 758 16.13 -49.97 -20.60
N GLU A 759 15.34 -50.93 -21.09
CA GLU A 759 14.44 -50.76 -22.24
C GLU A 759 13.40 -49.67 -21.99
N ALA A 760 12.77 -49.64 -20.81
CA ALA A 760 11.76 -48.63 -20.47
C ALA A 760 12.36 -47.21 -20.33
N VAL A 761 13.60 -47.08 -19.87
CA VAL A 761 14.35 -45.80 -19.86
C VAL A 761 14.70 -45.37 -21.28
N ALA A 762 15.13 -46.30 -22.15
CA ALA A 762 15.43 -46.02 -23.55
C ALA A 762 14.18 -45.56 -24.33
N ALA A 763 13.02 -46.11 -24.02
CA ALA A 763 11.71 -45.71 -24.56
C ALA A 763 11.11 -44.45 -23.91
N ALA A 764 11.82 -43.81 -22.96
CA ALA A 764 11.38 -42.66 -22.19
C ALA A 764 10.06 -42.87 -21.40
N GLU A 765 9.74 -44.12 -21.04
CA GLU A 765 8.55 -44.46 -20.25
C GLU A 765 8.77 -44.25 -18.74
N VAL A 766 10.04 -44.25 -18.29
CA VAL A 766 10.45 -44.11 -16.87
C VAL A 766 11.62 -43.12 -16.78
N ALA A 767 11.77 -42.46 -15.64
CA ALA A 767 12.88 -41.52 -15.42
C ALA A 767 14.25 -42.19 -15.60
N ASN A 768 15.16 -41.51 -16.31
CA ASN A 768 16.52 -41.98 -16.59
C ASN A 768 17.39 -41.99 -15.32
N ARG A 769 17.23 -43.02 -14.50
CA ARG A 769 18.03 -43.30 -13.30
C ARG A 769 18.39 -44.78 -13.26
N PRO A 770 19.62 -45.17 -12.89
CA PRO A 770 19.97 -46.57 -12.71
C PRO A 770 19.06 -47.26 -11.67
N LEU A 771 18.57 -48.46 -11.97
CA LEU A 771 17.82 -49.27 -11.00
C LEU A 771 18.82 -49.88 -10.01
N ASP A 772 18.70 -49.58 -8.72
CA ASP A 772 19.46 -50.24 -7.66
C ASP A 772 18.86 -51.65 -7.42
N PRO A 773 19.54 -52.72 -7.86
CA PRO A 773 18.98 -54.07 -7.88
C PRO A 773 18.75 -54.63 -6.48
N ASP A 774 19.44 -54.12 -5.45
CA ASP A 774 19.35 -54.62 -4.08
C ASP A 774 18.16 -54.00 -3.32
N ARG A 775 17.53 -52.98 -3.90
CA ARG A 775 16.46 -52.22 -3.25
C ARG A 775 15.21 -52.09 -4.09
N PHE A 776 15.31 -52.21 -5.40
CA PHE A 776 14.20 -51.95 -6.30
C PHE A 776 14.14 -52.92 -7.47
N THR A 777 12.93 -53.25 -7.91
CA THR A 777 12.65 -53.95 -9.17
C THR A 777 11.81 -53.10 -10.10
N PHE A 778 11.84 -53.42 -11.40
CA PHE A 778 10.98 -52.81 -12.40
C PHE A 778 9.85 -53.74 -12.84
N VAL A 779 8.61 -53.32 -12.57
CA VAL A 779 7.42 -54.05 -13.01
C VAL A 779 7.04 -53.53 -14.40
N ALA A 780 7.19 -54.36 -15.42
CA ALA A 780 6.79 -54.03 -16.79
C ALA A 780 5.29 -53.76 -16.90
N LYS A 781 4.90 -53.05 -17.97
CA LYS A 781 3.50 -52.73 -18.27
C LYS A 781 2.66 -54.01 -18.36
N PHE A 782 1.58 -54.08 -17.58
CA PHE A 782 0.64 -55.20 -17.64
C PHE A 782 -0.81 -54.73 -17.56
N ARG A 783 -1.71 -55.54 -18.12
CA ARG A 783 -3.16 -55.36 -17.97
C ARG A 783 -3.61 -56.17 -16.76
N ARG A 784 -4.27 -55.50 -15.82
CA ARG A 784 -4.77 -56.15 -14.62
C ARG A 784 -6.17 -56.71 -14.92
N ASP A 785 -6.24 -57.99 -15.26
CA ASP A 785 -7.51 -58.68 -15.49
C ASP A 785 -8.25 -58.89 -14.16
N ALA A 786 -9.52 -58.50 -14.14
CA ALA A 786 -10.35 -58.52 -12.94
C ALA A 786 -11.00 -59.88 -12.68
N THR A 787 -10.32 -61.01 -12.92
CA THR A 787 -10.87 -62.36 -12.66
C THR A 787 -9.78 -63.40 -12.41
N ARG A 788 -9.30 -63.48 -11.16
CA ARG A 788 -8.95 -64.73 -10.45
C ARG A 788 -8.51 -64.39 -9.03
N ARG A 789 -9.48 -64.29 -8.12
CA ARG A 789 -9.29 -64.78 -6.74
C ARG A 789 -9.82 -66.21 -6.75
N GLY A 790 -8.95 -67.16 -7.02
CA GLY A 790 -9.18 -68.57 -6.75
C GLY A 790 -8.49 -68.91 -5.45
N ARG A 791 -9.31 -69.37 -4.48
CA ARG A 791 -9.02 -70.17 -3.29
C ARG A 791 -7.91 -69.72 -2.35
#